data_AF-A0A344L3E4-F1
#
_entry.id   AF-A0A344L3E4-F1
#
_cell.length_a   1.000
_cell.length_b   1.000
_cell.length_c   1.000
_cell.angle_alpha   90.00
_cell.angle_beta   90.00
_cell.angle_gamma   90.00
#
_symmetry.space_group_name_H-M   'P 1'
#
loop_
_entity.id
_entity.type
_entity.pdbx_description
1 polymer ?
#
loop_
_entity_poly.entity_id
_entity_poly.type
_entity_poly.pdbx_seq_one_letter_code
_entity_poly.pdbx_strand_id
1 'polypeptide(L)'
;MMDAHRSIDAVWKLESARIIAGLTRLVHDVGLAEELAQDALVAALEQWLESGVPDNPGAWLMAVAKRRAIDHLRRSRRLEDLDESEVAAAPEEPEQDDVLRLMFLSCHPVLPAPARVALTLRLLGGLTTAEIARAFLLTEPKIAQRVAAAKRTLAEERVPFELPGRAELAGRLSSVLEVIYLIFNEGYSATSGDDLMRPGLTLEALRLGRLLARLAPGEAEVHGLVALMEIQQSRAAARTGPSGEPIRLHEQNRGRWDRLLIRRGFTAMLRAREAGGKPGPYVLQAAIAVCHAQARTAEDTDWAQIATLYDALVRLLPTPVVQLNRAVAYGRAHGPATGLAMADALLSDPALQDYHLLPGVRADLLTELGRTAEARVEFQRAAALTQNTAERAFLLRRADALPAEDHAVRTLADAADEFLTRDTLDPQTARSYGQTLRRLRAALGDTRPLASLTADEVTRVCTTAWGHAAAKTWNRHRSALRSFAAWAEMDDLAAGLERRAESTTRTPSIAPARLDALWSSDLPLREHTLWRMLHESAAAARTVLSLNVEHLDLDDRSAQIDGTLVTWRSGTARLLPRLLDGRTHGPLFLADRRPGPARTPAPADLCPETGRRRLSYERAEHLFKQATRALDPAGNGYTLRQLKPAGQTLSQQ
;
A
#
# COMPACT_ATOMS: atom_id res chain seq x y z
N MET A 1 -7.01 48.01 -6.95
CA MET A 1 -7.26 46.95 -5.94
C MET A 1 -6.85 45.54 -6.39
N MET A 2 -7.36 44.99 -7.51
CA MET A 2 -6.94 43.65 -8.00
C MET A 2 -5.45 43.56 -8.40
N ASP A 3 -4.87 44.68 -8.84
CA ASP A 3 -3.47 44.72 -9.31
C ASP A 3 -2.45 44.68 -8.17
N ALA A 4 -2.75 45.32 -7.04
CA ALA A 4 -1.90 45.31 -5.85
C ALA A 4 -1.87 43.94 -5.17
N HIS A 5 -3.02 43.26 -5.03
CA HIS A 5 -3.07 41.91 -4.45
C HIS A 5 -2.29 40.89 -5.29
N ARG A 6 -2.44 40.92 -6.62
CA ARG A 6 -1.65 40.05 -7.52
C ARG A 6 -0.15 40.36 -7.47
N SER A 7 0.20 41.64 -7.37
CA SER A 7 1.60 42.06 -7.26
C SER A 7 2.21 41.59 -5.95
N ILE A 8 1.48 41.69 -4.83
CA ILE A 8 1.90 41.18 -3.52
C ILE A 8 2.09 39.67 -3.56
N ASP A 9 1.14 38.90 -4.11
CA ASP A 9 1.27 37.45 -4.26
C ASP A 9 2.49 37.06 -5.12
N ALA A 10 2.73 37.79 -6.21
CA ALA A 10 3.87 37.55 -7.08
C ALA A 10 5.20 37.85 -6.38
N VAL A 11 5.30 39.00 -5.70
CA VAL A 11 6.48 39.35 -4.90
C VAL A 11 6.72 38.31 -3.80
N TRP A 12 5.67 37.91 -3.08
CA TRP A 12 5.80 36.92 -2.02
C TRP A 12 6.31 35.57 -2.54
N LYS A 13 5.79 35.09 -3.67
CA LYS A 13 6.28 33.86 -4.32
C LYS A 13 7.75 33.95 -4.75
N LEU A 14 8.26 35.16 -5.04
CA LEU A 14 9.65 35.37 -5.43
C LEU A 14 10.60 35.54 -4.23
N GLU A 15 10.16 36.24 -3.18
CA GLU A 15 11.03 36.72 -2.10
C GLU A 15 10.90 35.94 -0.78
N SER A 16 9.77 35.26 -0.53
CA SER A 16 9.49 34.58 0.74
C SER A 16 10.60 33.65 1.20
N ALA A 17 11.15 32.84 0.29
CA ALA A 17 12.23 31.91 0.60
C ALA A 17 13.48 32.63 1.14
N ARG A 18 13.86 33.77 0.55
CA ARG A 18 15.02 34.57 0.99
C ARG A 18 14.75 35.23 2.34
N ILE A 19 13.54 35.73 2.55
CA ILE A 19 13.11 36.34 3.81
C ILE A 19 13.14 35.32 4.94
N ILE A 20 12.47 34.18 4.75
CA ILE A 20 12.41 33.11 5.75
C ILE A 20 13.81 32.58 6.05
N ALA A 21 14.66 32.38 5.03
CA ALA A 21 16.03 31.92 5.24
C ALA A 21 16.86 32.90 6.08
N GLY A 22 16.82 34.20 5.75
CA GLY A 22 17.52 35.23 6.51
C GLY A 22 17.04 35.34 7.96
N LEU A 23 15.73 35.20 8.20
CA LEU A 23 15.17 35.18 9.55
C LEU A 23 15.49 33.90 10.32
N THR A 24 15.51 32.74 9.65
CA THR A 24 15.87 31.46 10.27
C THR A 24 17.30 31.51 10.81
N ARG A 25 18.22 32.18 10.09
CA ARG A 25 19.58 32.45 10.58
C ARG A 25 19.60 33.29 11.86
N LEU A 26 18.69 34.26 11.99
CA LEU A 26 18.63 35.18 13.13
C LEU A 26 17.96 34.57 14.36
N VAL A 27 16.87 33.83 14.18
CA VAL A 27 16.07 33.29 15.29
C VAL A 27 16.32 31.81 15.57
N HIS A 28 17.07 31.12 14.71
CA HIS A 28 17.37 29.68 14.78
C HIS A 28 16.14 28.75 14.85
N ASP A 29 14.97 29.24 14.43
CA ASP A 29 13.72 28.49 14.37
C ASP A 29 12.96 28.84 13.09
N VAL A 30 12.75 27.85 12.23
CA VAL A 30 12.09 28.04 10.92
C VAL A 30 10.59 28.32 11.04
N GLY A 31 9.95 27.81 12.10
CA GLY A 31 8.55 28.07 12.39
C GLY A 31 8.34 29.54 12.74
N LEU A 32 9.12 30.03 13.71
CA LEU A 32 9.12 31.42 14.12
C LEU A 32 9.53 32.36 12.98
N ALA A 33 10.54 31.98 12.19
CA ALA A 33 10.95 32.73 11.01
C ALA A 33 9.82 32.89 9.97
N GLU A 34 9.06 31.82 9.68
CA GLU A 34 7.92 31.92 8.76
C GLU A 34 6.81 32.82 9.33
N GLU A 35 6.51 32.73 10.62
CA GLU A 35 5.50 33.58 11.27
C GLU A 35 5.88 35.07 11.17
N LEU A 36 7.12 35.42 11.49
CA LEU A 36 7.63 36.80 11.39
C LEU A 36 7.63 37.31 9.94
N ALA A 37 7.92 36.44 8.98
CA ALA A 37 7.83 36.78 7.56
C ALA A 37 6.38 37.01 7.12
N GLN A 38 5.43 36.20 7.60
CA GLN A 38 3.99 36.38 7.34
C GLN A 38 3.47 37.67 7.95
N ASP A 39 3.92 38.05 9.15
CA ASP A 39 3.58 39.36 9.73
C ASP A 39 4.03 40.49 8.78
N ALA A 40 5.23 40.39 8.20
CA ALA A 40 5.73 41.39 7.24
C ALA A 40 4.87 41.47 5.98
N LEU A 41 4.36 40.33 5.51
CA LEU A 41 3.37 40.28 4.43
C LEU A 41 2.05 40.97 4.81
N VAL A 42 1.56 40.79 6.05
CA VAL A 42 0.37 41.50 6.55
C VAL A 42 0.59 43.01 6.53
N ALA A 43 1.75 43.48 6.97
CA ALA A 43 2.09 44.91 6.92
C ALA A 43 2.15 45.44 5.48
N ALA A 44 2.64 44.64 4.51
CA ALA A 44 2.59 45.02 3.09
C ALA A 44 1.16 45.11 2.57
N LEU A 45 0.27 44.18 2.96
CA LEU A 45 -1.15 44.21 2.58
C LEU A 45 -1.85 45.45 3.12
N GLU A 46 -1.53 45.89 4.33
CA GLU A 46 -2.08 47.12 4.91
C GLU A 46 -1.53 48.36 4.21
N GLN A 47 -0.20 48.48 4.09
CA GLN A 47 0.43 49.72 3.62
C GLN A 47 0.39 49.90 2.11
N TRP A 48 0.67 48.86 1.31
CA TRP A 48 0.81 49.01 -0.14
C TRP A 48 -0.53 49.19 -0.85
N LEU A 49 -1.64 48.81 -0.21
CA LEU A 49 -2.97 49.11 -0.74
C LEU A 49 -3.27 50.62 -0.73
N GLU A 50 -2.70 51.36 0.21
CA GLU A 50 -2.88 52.81 0.34
C GLU A 50 -1.78 53.59 -0.40
N SER A 51 -0.52 53.19 -0.20
CA SER A 51 0.65 53.94 -0.71
C SER A 51 1.20 53.46 -2.05
N GLY A 52 0.69 52.35 -2.58
CA GLY A 52 1.28 51.65 -3.73
C GLY A 52 2.45 50.73 -3.36
N VAL A 53 2.85 49.88 -4.31
CA VAL A 53 3.96 48.92 -4.17
C VAL A 53 5.30 49.67 -4.26
N PRO A 54 6.23 49.50 -3.30
CA PRO A 54 7.56 50.12 -3.34
C PRO A 54 8.40 49.66 -4.55
N ASP A 55 9.39 50.48 -4.96
CA ASP A 55 10.31 50.15 -6.07
C ASP A 55 11.13 48.87 -5.81
N ASN A 56 11.49 48.62 -4.54
CA ASN A 56 12.13 47.38 -4.11
C ASN A 56 11.29 46.69 -3.01
N PRO A 57 10.26 45.93 -3.41
CA PRO A 57 9.30 45.36 -2.47
C PRO A 57 9.91 44.23 -1.62
N GLY A 58 10.89 43.49 -2.16
CA GLY A 58 11.62 42.45 -1.44
C GLY A 58 12.48 42.99 -0.30
N ALA A 59 13.26 44.05 -0.55
CA ALA A 59 14.06 44.71 0.48
C ALA A 59 13.18 45.31 1.58
N TRP A 60 12.04 45.90 1.21
CA TRP A 60 11.07 46.42 2.17
C TRP A 60 10.53 45.32 3.10
N LEU A 61 10.08 44.19 2.53
CA LEU A 61 9.57 43.05 3.30
C LEU A 61 10.62 42.50 4.25
N MET A 62 11.87 42.34 3.77
CA MET A 62 12.99 41.90 4.59
C MET A 62 13.24 42.84 5.78
N ALA A 63 13.28 44.16 5.54
CA ALA A 63 13.53 45.14 6.58
C ALA A 63 12.44 45.11 7.67
N VAL A 64 11.17 45.02 7.27
CA VAL A 64 10.03 44.89 8.20
C VAL A 64 10.13 43.59 9.00
N ALA A 65 10.41 42.47 8.34
CA ALA A 65 10.49 41.18 9.01
C ALA A 65 11.66 41.11 10.01
N LYS A 66 12.82 41.66 9.66
CA LYS A 66 13.98 41.77 10.55
C LYS A 66 13.69 42.60 11.80
N ARG A 67 13.04 43.77 11.64
CA ARG A 67 12.63 44.60 12.79
C ARG A 67 11.73 43.80 13.74
N ARG A 68 10.72 43.11 13.21
CA ARG A 68 9.85 42.25 14.02
C ARG A 68 10.61 41.12 14.72
N ALA A 69 11.59 40.50 14.06
CA ALA A 69 12.42 39.46 14.66
C ALA A 69 13.27 40.00 15.82
N ILE A 70 13.90 41.16 15.65
CA ILE A 70 14.67 41.84 16.70
C ILE A 70 13.75 42.20 17.88
N ASP A 71 12.58 42.76 17.62
CA ASP A 71 11.59 43.11 18.65
C ASP A 71 11.04 41.87 19.37
N HIS A 72 10.94 40.72 18.68
CA HIS A 72 10.63 39.45 19.31
C HIS A 72 11.76 38.99 20.25
N LEU A 73 13.01 38.96 19.77
CA LEU A 73 14.18 38.55 20.56
C LEU A 73 14.36 39.43 21.81
N ARG A 74 14.17 40.75 21.68
CA ARG A 74 14.20 41.72 22.80
C ARG A 74 13.14 41.47 23.86
N ARG A 75 11.96 40.97 23.46
CA ARG A 75 10.87 40.65 24.40
C ARG A 75 11.04 39.28 25.05
N SER A 76 11.63 38.32 24.35
CA SER A 76 11.79 36.94 24.79
C SER A 76 12.99 36.74 25.73
N ARG A 77 14.06 37.52 25.59
CA ARG A 77 15.17 37.58 26.57
C ARG A 77 14.86 38.67 27.59
N ARG A 78 14.90 38.36 28.89
CA ARG A 78 14.87 39.41 29.94
C ARG A 78 16.02 40.38 29.66
N LEU A 79 15.75 41.67 29.85
CA LEU A 79 16.51 42.88 29.45
C LEU A 79 18.03 42.95 29.80
N GLU A 80 18.67 41.92 30.34
CA GLU A 80 20.03 41.99 30.90
C GLU A 80 21.12 41.23 30.11
N ASP A 81 20.77 40.35 29.15
CA ASP A 81 21.74 39.48 28.43
C ASP A 81 21.93 39.81 26.93
N LEU A 82 21.60 41.02 26.48
CA LEU A 82 21.83 41.42 25.08
C LEU A 82 23.19 42.12 24.95
N ASP A 83 24.14 41.44 24.34
CA ASP A 83 25.24 42.13 23.66
C ASP A 83 24.65 42.77 22.40
N GLU A 84 24.37 44.09 22.44
CA GLU A 84 23.82 44.84 21.32
C GLU A 84 24.68 44.70 20.04
N SER A 85 25.96 44.34 20.20
CA SER A 85 26.88 44.09 19.08
C SER A 85 26.52 42.83 18.27
N GLU A 86 25.99 41.76 18.87
CA GLU A 86 25.62 40.52 18.15
C GLU A 86 24.37 40.71 17.28
N VAL A 87 23.40 41.50 17.75
CA VAL A 87 22.16 41.80 17.00
C VAL A 87 22.41 42.83 15.89
N ALA A 88 23.32 43.78 16.11
CA ALA A 88 23.76 44.75 15.10
C ALA A 88 24.71 44.17 14.05
N ALA A 89 25.42 43.08 14.36
CA ALA A 89 26.30 42.37 13.41
C ALA A 89 25.57 41.42 12.44
N ALA A 90 24.24 41.28 12.55
CA ALA A 90 23.46 40.46 11.64
C ALA A 90 23.57 41.01 10.19
N PRO A 91 23.98 40.21 9.19
CA PRO A 91 24.26 40.72 7.85
C PRO A 91 23.04 41.42 7.22
N GLU A 92 23.26 42.55 6.54
CA GLU A 92 22.20 43.40 5.97
C GLU A 92 21.35 42.66 4.93
N GLU A 93 21.90 41.69 4.20
CA GLU A 93 21.19 40.87 3.22
C GLU A 93 21.29 39.36 3.51
N PRO A 94 20.26 38.56 3.16
CA PRO A 94 20.35 37.11 3.19
C PRO A 94 21.39 36.66 2.16
N GLU A 95 22.32 35.81 2.58
CA GLU A 95 23.31 35.26 1.67
C GLU A 95 22.63 34.29 0.70
N GLN A 96 23.21 34.16 -0.48
CA GLN A 96 22.74 33.16 -1.45
C GLN A 96 22.74 31.74 -0.83
N ASP A 97 23.68 31.51 0.09
CA ASP A 97 23.82 30.29 0.87
C ASP A 97 22.70 30.06 1.89
N ASP A 98 22.03 31.10 2.39
CA ASP A 98 20.93 30.95 3.36
C ASP A 98 19.75 30.21 2.73
N VAL A 99 19.45 30.46 1.46
CA VAL A 99 18.38 29.74 0.73
C VAL A 99 18.76 28.28 0.53
N LEU A 100 20.04 27.99 0.29
CA LEU A 100 20.54 26.62 0.19
C LEU A 100 20.42 25.89 1.54
N ARG A 101 20.77 26.57 2.65
CA ARG A 101 20.58 26.05 4.01
C ARG A 101 19.11 25.74 4.29
N LEU A 102 18.20 26.65 3.92
CA LEU A 102 16.76 26.44 4.09
C LEU A 102 16.24 25.25 3.27
N MET A 103 16.77 25.04 2.07
CA MET A 103 16.42 23.88 1.25
C MET A 103 16.88 22.56 1.90
N PHE A 104 18.12 22.50 2.41
CA PHE A 104 18.61 21.35 3.16
C PHE A 104 17.81 21.09 4.43
N LEU A 105 17.47 22.14 5.19
CA LEU A 105 16.65 22.05 6.39
C LEU A 105 15.26 21.47 6.07
N SER A 106 14.61 22.01 5.02
CA SER A 106 13.27 21.57 4.60
C SER A 106 13.25 20.13 4.09
N CYS A 107 14.39 19.65 3.57
CA CYS A 107 14.58 18.28 3.10
C CYS A 107 15.32 17.40 4.12
N HIS A 108 15.39 17.79 5.39
CA HIS A 108 16.14 17.03 6.40
C HIS A 108 15.55 15.61 6.59
N PRO A 109 16.36 14.55 6.66
CA PRO A 109 15.88 13.16 6.71
C PRO A 109 15.12 12.80 7.99
N VAL A 110 15.22 13.62 9.05
CA VAL A 110 14.37 13.48 10.25
C VAL A 110 12.88 13.63 9.94
N LEU A 111 12.56 14.32 8.84
CA LEU A 111 11.20 14.50 8.37
C LEU A 111 10.80 13.36 7.42
N PRO A 112 9.60 12.79 7.55
CA PRO A 112 9.08 11.82 6.58
C PRO A 112 8.87 12.49 5.22
N ALA A 113 8.97 11.72 4.13
CA ALA A 113 8.94 12.26 2.76
C ALA A 113 7.74 13.18 2.45
N PRO A 114 6.49 12.85 2.85
CA PRO A 114 5.35 13.76 2.64
C PRO A 114 5.51 15.11 3.35
N ALA A 115 6.17 15.13 4.51
CA ALA A 115 6.44 16.35 5.26
C ALA A 115 7.53 17.19 4.58
N ARG A 116 8.61 16.55 4.09
CA ARG A 116 9.67 17.23 3.32
C ARG A 116 9.09 17.93 2.08
N VAL A 117 8.23 17.23 1.33
CA VAL A 117 7.56 17.77 0.15
C VAL A 117 6.67 18.96 0.49
N ALA A 118 5.77 18.81 1.47
CA ALA A 118 4.85 19.86 1.86
C ALA A 118 5.58 21.10 2.41
N LEU A 119 6.60 20.90 3.25
CA LEU A 119 7.40 21.97 3.83
C LEU A 119 8.22 22.70 2.76
N THR A 120 8.83 21.96 1.83
CA THR A 120 9.61 22.56 0.71
C THR A 120 8.72 23.39 -0.20
N LEU A 121 7.54 22.89 -0.58
CA LEU A 121 6.57 23.65 -1.39
C LEU A 121 6.04 24.89 -0.65
N ARG A 122 5.88 24.80 0.67
CA ARG A 122 5.43 25.93 1.49
C ARG A 122 6.51 27.01 1.61
N LEU A 123 7.71 26.64 2.04
CA LEU A 123 8.79 27.57 2.40
C LEU A 123 9.58 28.07 1.20
N LEU A 124 9.95 27.17 0.29
CA LEU A 124 10.74 27.50 -0.89
C LEU A 124 9.84 27.77 -2.09
N GLY A 125 8.76 26.98 -2.21
CA GLY A 125 7.79 27.10 -3.29
C GLY A 125 6.89 28.33 -3.22
N GLY A 126 6.65 28.87 -2.02
CA GLY A 126 5.72 29.97 -1.79
C GLY A 126 4.25 29.59 -2.02
N LEU A 127 3.93 28.29 -2.05
CA LEU A 127 2.55 27.82 -2.22
C LEU A 127 1.75 27.98 -0.92
N THR A 128 0.48 28.31 -1.08
CA THR A 128 -0.52 28.28 -0.01
C THR A 128 -0.87 26.85 0.39
N THR A 129 -1.33 26.67 1.63
CA THR A 129 -1.87 25.39 2.11
C THR A 129 -2.98 24.86 1.19
N ALA A 130 -3.83 25.76 0.67
CA ALA A 130 -4.89 25.46 -0.27
C ALA A 130 -4.36 24.95 -1.62
N GLU A 131 -3.35 25.62 -2.18
CA GLU A 131 -2.69 25.17 -3.42
C GLU A 131 -2.05 23.79 -3.24
N ILE A 132 -1.35 23.56 -2.11
CA ILE A 132 -0.72 22.24 -1.82
C ILE A 132 -1.79 21.17 -1.62
N ALA A 133 -2.85 21.45 -0.84
CA ALA A 133 -3.94 20.50 -0.60
C ALA A 133 -4.61 20.06 -1.90
N ARG A 134 -4.94 21.02 -2.77
CA ARG A 134 -5.48 20.76 -4.11
C ARG A 134 -4.50 19.94 -4.95
N ALA A 135 -3.22 20.30 -4.92
CA ALA A 135 -2.19 19.65 -5.71
C ALA A 135 -1.87 18.22 -5.26
N PHE A 136 -2.29 17.78 -4.07
CA PHE A 136 -2.13 16.40 -3.56
C PHE A 136 -3.47 15.68 -3.31
N LEU A 137 -4.60 16.29 -3.68
CA LEU A 137 -5.96 15.78 -3.37
C LEU A 137 -6.15 15.44 -1.89
N LEU A 138 -5.61 16.28 -1.02
CA LEU A 138 -5.78 16.20 0.43
C LEU A 138 -6.61 17.39 0.93
N THR A 139 -7.07 17.32 2.17
CA THR A 139 -7.78 18.45 2.79
C THR A 139 -6.78 19.50 3.30
N GLU A 140 -7.15 20.77 3.25
CA GLU A 140 -6.31 21.87 3.77
C GLU A 140 -5.85 21.65 5.22
N PRO A 141 -6.72 21.19 6.16
CA PRO A 141 -6.29 20.90 7.52
C PRO A 141 -5.20 19.81 7.61
N LYS A 142 -5.24 18.79 6.75
CA LYS A 142 -4.20 17.74 6.73
C LYS A 142 -2.85 18.29 6.30
N ILE A 143 -2.83 19.20 5.32
CA ILE A 143 -1.58 19.85 4.89
C ILE A 143 -1.09 20.83 5.96
N ALA A 144 -1.97 21.66 6.52
CA ALA A 144 -1.61 22.58 7.60
C ALA A 144 -0.98 21.85 8.79
N GLN A 145 -1.62 20.77 9.25
CA GLN A 145 -1.11 19.93 10.33
C GLN A 145 0.26 19.33 9.97
N ARG A 146 0.43 18.87 8.72
CA ARG A 146 1.68 18.27 8.24
C ARG A 146 2.83 19.28 8.24
N VAL A 147 2.60 20.49 7.74
CA VAL A 147 3.61 21.57 7.74
C VAL A 147 3.96 22.00 9.17
N ALA A 148 2.95 22.20 10.02
CA ALA A 148 3.16 22.58 11.42
C ALA A 148 3.93 21.51 12.20
N ALA A 149 3.59 20.24 12.01
CA ALA A 149 4.31 19.12 12.62
C ALA A 149 5.76 19.07 12.14
N ALA A 150 6.01 19.27 10.84
CA ALA A 150 7.36 19.26 10.29
C ALA A 150 8.26 20.33 10.93
N LYS A 151 7.77 21.57 11.05
CA LYS A 151 8.49 22.65 11.72
C LYS A 151 8.78 22.33 13.18
N ARG A 152 7.79 21.79 13.89
CA ARG A 152 7.94 21.41 15.30
C ARG A 152 9.02 20.34 15.47
N THR A 153 9.00 19.31 14.63
CA THR A 153 10.03 18.26 14.63
C THR A 153 11.42 18.83 14.38
N LEU A 154 11.59 19.75 13.44
CA LEU A 154 12.88 20.40 13.20
C LEU A 154 13.39 21.18 14.43
N ALA A 155 12.48 21.87 15.13
CA ALA A 155 12.80 22.64 16.34
C ALA A 155 13.12 21.74 17.55
N GLU A 156 12.30 20.69 17.78
CA GLU A 156 12.49 19.70 18.85
C GLU A 156 13.83 18.96 18.70
N GLU A 157 14.18 18.59 17.47
CA GLU A 157 15.42 17.89 17.12
C GLU A 157 16.62 18.86 16.97
N ARG A 158 16.39 20.17 17.14
CA ARG A 158 17.40 21.24 17.08
C ARG A 158 18.28 21.14 15.83
N VAL A 159 17.66 20.91 14.67
CA VAL A 159 18.39 20.76 13.41
C VAL A 159 19.12 22.07 13.10
N PRO A 160 20.46 22.07 12.95
CA PRO A 160 21.22 23.30 12.75
C PRO A 160 20.95 23.94 11.39
N PHE A 161 20.86 25.27 11.37
CA PHE A 161 20.75 26.06 10.15
C PHE A 161 22.14 26.36 9.55
N GLU A 162 22.80 25.31 9.09
CA GLU A 162 24.17 25.37 8.57
C GLU A 162 24.30 24.62 7.24
N LEU A 163 25.29 25.01 6.44
CA LEU A 163 25.64 24.21 5.27
C LEU A 163 26.33 22.93 5.74
N PRO A 164 25.95 21.76 5.21
CA PRO A 164 26.66 20.53 5.52
C PRO A 164 28.13 20.64 5.10
N GLY A 165 29.04 20.14 5.94
CA GLY A 165 30.42 19.93 5.53
C GLY A 165 30.52 19.04 4.29
N ARG A 166 31.65 19.10 3.55
CA ARG A 166 31.83 18.34 2.29
C ARG A 166 31.51 16.85 2.40
N ALA A 167 31.78 16.24 3.56
CA ALA A 167 31.51 14.82 3.80
C ALA A 167 30.01 14.49 3.90
N GLU A 168 29.18 15.40 4.39
CA GLU A 168 27.73 15.22 4.55
C GLU A 168 26.92 15.74 3.36
N LEU A 169 27.52 16.63 2.55
CA LEU A 169 26.87 17.31 1.44
C LEU A 169 26.18 16.33 0.47
N ALA A 170 26.87 15.26 0.08
CA ALA A 170 26.33 14.27 -0.86
C ALA A 170 25.04 13.61 -0.34
N GLY A 171 25.00 13.25 0.96
CA GLY A 171 23.84 12.62 1.58
C GLY A 171 22.64 13.58 1.68
N ARG A 172 22.89 14.82 2.11
CA ARG A 172 21.82 15.84 2.20
C ARG A 172 21.32 16.26 0.81
N LEU A 173 22.21 16.37 -0.16
CA LEU A 173 21.88 16.69 -1.54
C LEU A 173 20.99 15.60 -2.16
N SER A 174 21.28 14.32 -1.89
CA SER A 174 20.42 13.23 -2.34
C SER A 174 18.97 13.39 -1.86
N SER A 175 18.75 13.79 -0.60
CA SER A 175 17.40 14.04 -0.06
C SER A 175 16.71 15.21 -0.75
N VAL A 176 17.43 16.30 -1.03
CA VAL A 176 16.89 17.46 -1.76
C VAL A 176 16.48 17.07 -3.19
N LEU A 177 17.36 16.37 -3.91
CA LEU A 177 17.09 15.92 -5.27
C LEU A 177 15.88 14.97 -5.33
N GLU A 178 15.79 14.04 -4.37
CA GLU A 178 14.63 13.15 -4.22
C GLU A 178 13.33 13.95 -4.04
N VAL A 179 13.30 14.91 -3.11
CA VAL A 179 12.11 15.73 -2.85
C VAL A 179 11.69 16.53 -4.08
N ILE A 180 12.63 17.18 -4.77
CA ILE A 180 12.34 17.93 -6.00
C ILE A 180 11.79 17.00 -7.08
N TYR A 181 12.39 15.82 -7.26
CA TYR A 181 11.93 14.87 -8.27
C TYR A 181 10.57 14.25 -7.92
N LEU A 182 10.27 14.02 -6.64
CA LEU A 182 8.95 13.57 -6.19
C LEU A 182 7.86 14.60 -6.51
N ILE A 183 8.13 15.89 -6.28
CA ILE A 183 7.22 16.98 -6.67
C ILE A 183 7.02 16.98 -8.18
N PHE A 184 8.10 16.83 -8.95
CA PHE A 184 8.02 16.79 -10.40
C PHE A 184 7.18 15.60 -10.89
N ASN A 185 7.42 14.40 -10.37
CA ASN A 185 6.72 13.17 -10.78
C ASN A 185 5.22 13.25 -10.47
N GLU A 186 4.83 13.74 -9.30
CA GLU A 186 3.41 13.95 -8.96
C GLU A 186 2.75 14.98 -9.89
N GLY A 187 3.51 15.96 -10.39
CA GLY A 187 3.06 16.88 -11.43
C GLY A 187 3.00 16.27 -12.83
N TYR A 188 3.95 15.38 -13.17
CA TYR A 188 4.18 14.88 -14.52
C TYR A 188 3.39 13.60 -14.86
N SER A 189 3.00 12.85 -13.85
CA SER A 189 2.09 11.72 -13.96
C SER A 189 1.28 11.68 -12.67
N ALA A 190 0.12 12.34 -12.66
CA ALA A 190 -0.67 12.47 -11.44
C ALA A 190 -1.11 11.09 -10.93
N THR A 191 -0.75 10.76 -9.68
CA THR A 191 -1.01 9.44 -9.08
C THR A 191 -2.51 9.14 -8.95
N SER A 192 -3.34 10.19 -8.87
CA SER A 192 -4.79 10.08 -8.69
C SER A 192 -5.54 11.29 -9.26
N GLY A 193 -6.86 11.16 -9.38
CA GLY A 193 -7.76 12.21 -9.87
C GLY A 193 -8.05 12.11 -11.37
N ASP A 194 -8.68 13.17 -11.89
CA ASP A 194 -9.22 13.19 -13.25
C ASP A 194 -8.21 13.69 -14.30
N ASP A 195 -7.28 14.56 -13.90
CA ASP A 195 -6.23 15.07 -14.78
C ASP A 195 -5.02 14.13 -14.86
N LEU A 196 -4.47 13.94 -16.06
CA LEU A 196 -3.23 13.19 -16.27
C LEU A 196 -1.99 13.89 -15.68
N MET A 197 -2.01 15.23 -15.68
CA MET A 197 -0.90 16.11 -15.34
C MET A 197 -1.36 17.19 -14.36
N ARG A 198 -0.47 17.64 -13.47
CA ARG A 198 -0.65 18.85 -12.66
C ARG A 198 0.46 19.85 -12.99
N PRO A 199 0.32 20.66 -14.06
CA PRO A 199 1.39 21.50 -14.58
C PRO A 199 1.99 22.45 -13.53
N GLY A 200 1.18 22.95 -12.60
CA GLY A 200 1.66 23.80 -11.50
C GLY A 200 2.80 23.17 -10.69
N LEU A 201 2.69 21.87 -10.36
CA LEU A 201 3.75 21.16 -9.63
C LEU A 201 5.02 20.96 -10.48
N THR A 202 4.87 20.64 -11.77
CA THR A 202 6.03 20.47 -12.67
C THR A 202 6.82 21.75 -12.84
N LEU A 203 6.12 22.89 -12.97
CA LEU A 203 6.74 24.20 -13.10
C LEU A 203 7.45 24.60 -11.79
N GLU A 204 6.84 24.28 -10.65
CA GLU A 204 7.45 24.57 -9.35
C GLU A 204 8.70 23.72 -9.09
N ALA A 205 8.65 22.42 -9.38
CA ALA A 205 9.83 21.55 -9.30
C ALA A 205 10.97 22.01 -10.23
N LEU A 206 10.65 22.45 -11.46
CA LEU A 206 11.64 23.04 -12.36
C LEU A 206 12.23 24.34 -11.81
N ARG A 207 11.42 25.19 -11.19
CA ARG A 207 11.88 26.43 -10.54
C ARG A 207 12.86 26.11 -9.41
N LEU A 208 12.50 25.15 -8.53
CA LEU A 208 13.33 24.69 -7.42
C LEU A 208 14.63 24.01 -7.91
N GLY A 209 14.55 23.14 -8.92
CA GLY A 209 15.73 22.49 -9.50
C GLY A 209 16.70 23.49 -10.13
N ARG A 210 16.19 24.49 -10.88
CA ARG A 210 17.02 25.57 -11.45
C ARG A 210 17.63 26.46 -10.38
N LEU A 211 16.91 26.70 -9.28
CA LEU A 211 17.44 27.40 -8.12
C LEU A 211 18.61 26.61 -7.51
N LEU A 212 18.41 25.31 -7.24
CA LEU A 212 19.47 24.45 -6.73
C LEU A 212 20.69 24.40 -7.65
N ALA A 213 20.51 24.34 -8.97
CA ALA A 213 21.61 24.37 -9.94
C ALA A 213 22.42 25.67 -9.93
N ARG A 214 21.81 26.79 -9.51
CA ARG A 214 22.54 28.06 -9.29
C ARG A 214 23.28 28.06 -7.95
N LEU A 215 22.73 27.39 -6.94
CA LEU A 215 23.30 27.32 -5.59
C LEU A 215 24.43 26.30 -5.48
N ALA A 216 24.38 25.22 -6.27
CA ALA A 216 25.35 24.13 -6.28
C ALA A 216 25.87 23.86 -7.70
N PRO A 217 26.58 24.81 -8.34
CA PRO A 217 26.96 24.70 -9.74
C PRO A 217 27.99 23.59 -10.02
N GLY A 218 28.74 23.14 -9.02
CA GLY A 218 29.74 22.07 -9.14
C GLY A 218 29.17 20.65 -9.01
N GLU A 219 27.87 20.49 -8.79
CA GLU A 219 27.26 19.19 -8.51
C GLU A 219 26.59 18.60 -9.76
N ALA A 220 27.18 17.54 -10.32
CA ALA A 220 26.71 16.93 -11.56
C ALA A 220 25.26 16.42 -11.48
N GLU A 221 24.87 15.81 -10.36
CA GLU A 221 23.52 15.25 -10.16
C GLU A 221 22.43 16.32 -10.10
N VAL A 222 22.75 17.54 -9.66
CA VAL A 222 21.81 18.67 -9.68
C VAL A 222 21.48 19.04 -11.12
N HIS A 223 22.51 19.19 -11.95
CA HIS A 223 22.32 19.49 -13.37
C HIS A 223 21.68 18.31 -14.13
N GLY A 224 21.99 17.07 -13.74
CA GLY A 224 21.33 15.87 -14.24
C GLY A 224 19.83 15.89 -13.97
N LEU A 225 19.40 16.18 -12.73
CA LEU A 225 17.99 16.27 -12.38
C LEU A 225 17.27 17.39 -13.16
N VAL A 226 17.90 18.57 -13.28
CA VAL A 226 17.35 19.65 -14.10
C VAL A 226 17.21 19.22 -15.56
N ALA A 227 18.23 18.59 -16.14
CA ALA A 227 18.19 18.10 -17.51
C ALA A 227 17.03 17.12 -17.74
N LEU A 228 16.86 16.16 -16.83
CA LEU A 228 15.78 15.19 -16.85
C LEU A 228 14.40 15.86 -16.85
N MET A 229 14.16 16.76 -15.89
CA MET A 229 12.87 17.45 -15.74
C MET A 229 12.55 18.37 -16.92
N GLU A 230 13.55 19.10 -17.44
CA GLU A 230 13.38 19.99 -18.60
C GLU A 230 12.97 19.19 -19.85
N ILE A 231 13.65 18.08 -20.11
CA ILE A 231 13.37 17.23 -21.26
C ILE A 231 12.01 16.54 -21.10
N GLN A 232 11.69 16.02 -19.92
CA GLN A 232 10.37 15.43 -19.66
C GLN A 232 9.27 16.47 -19.86
N GLN A 233 9.41 17.67 -19.29
CA GLN A 233 8.44 18.75 -19.39
C GLN A 233 8.27 19.28 -20.81
N SER A 234 9.32 19.21 -21.65
CA SER A 234 9.21 19.61 -23.06
C SER A 234 8.08 18.90 -23.80
N ARG A 235 7.68 17.73 -23.33
CA ARG A 235 6.66 16.88 -23.94
C ARG A 235 5.25 17.17 -23.43
N ALA A 236 5.06 18.04 -22.44
CA ALA A 236 3.78 18.22 -21.74
C ALA A 236 2.61 18.45 -22.71
N ALA A 237 2.79 19.31 -23.71
CA ALA A 237 1.76 19.61 -24.72
C ALA A 237 1.46 18.45 -25.69
N ALA A 238 2.33 17.43 -25.77
CA ALA A 238 2.16 16.29 -26.66
C ALA A 238 1.67 15.01 -25.93
N ARG A 239 1.51 15.07 -24.60
CA ARG A 239 1.11 13.91 -23.77
C ARG A 239 -0.39 13.66 -23.73
N THR A 240 -1.20 14.66 -24.06
CA THR A 240 -2.65 14.57 -24.06
C THR A 240 -3.22 14.85 -25.45
N GLY A 241 -4.19 14.04 -25.84
CA GLY A 241 -4.96 14.24 -27.07
C GLY A 241 -6.13 15.21 -26.87
N PRO A 242 -6.89 15.49 -27.94
CA PRO A 242 -7.97 16.48 -27.92
C PRO A 242 -9.07 16.18 -26.90
N SER A 243 -9.28 14.91 -26.53
CA SER A 243 -10.26 14.49 -25.52
C SER A 243 -9.66 14.27 -24.12
N GLY A 244 -8.42 14.74 -23.90
CA GLY A 244 -7.71 14.60 -22.63
C GLY A 244 -7.08 13.21 -22.42
N GLU A 245 -7.12 12.34 -23.43
CA GLU A 245 -6.57 11.00 -23.38
C GLU A 245 -5.02 11.00 -23.37
N PRO A 246 -4.38 10.09 -22.62
CA PRO A 246 -2.95 9.89 -22.68
C PRO A 246 -2.48 9.45 -24.07
N ILE A 247 -1.36 10.02 -24.54
CA ILE A 247 -0.66 9.64 -25.78
C ILE A 247 0.68 8.99 -25.44
N ARG A 248 0.92 7.76 -25.92
CA ARG A 248 2.16 7.00 -25.66
C ARG A 248 3.36 7.70 -26.27
N LEU A 249 4.52 7.61 -25.63
CA LEU A 249 5.74 8.34 -26.03
C LEU A 249 6.10 8.23 -27.53
N HIS A 250 5.96 7.05 -28.14
CA HIS A 250 6.27 6.84 -29.56
C HIS A 250 5.20 7.41 -30.51
N GLU A 251 3.98 7.63 -30.02
CA GLU A 251 2.86 8.24 -30.77
C GLU A 251 2.81 9.76 -30.61
N GLN A 252 3.59 10.33 -29.69
CA GLN A 252 3.60 11.77 -29.45
C GLN A 252 4.16 12.50 -30.68
N ASN A 253 3.43 13.52 -31.13
CA ASN A 253 3.93 14.42 -32.15
C ASN A 253 5.13 15.23 -31.59
N ARG A 254 6.34 14.84 -31.97
CA ARG A 254 7.60 15.48 -31.55
C ARG A 254 7.74 16.93 -32.02
N GLY A 255 6.97 17.35 -33.03
CA GLY A 255 6.85 18.75 -33.45
C GLY A 255 6.18 19.64 -32.39
N ARG A 256 5.36 19.07 -31.50
CA ARG A 256 4.73 19.76 -30.36
C ARG A 256 5.61 19.81 -29.11
N TRP A 257 6.83 19.25 -29.16
CA TRP A 257 7.74 19.31 -28.02
C TRP A 257 8.39 20.68 -27.93
N ASP A 258 8.45 21.24 -26.73
CA ASP A 258 9.02 22.56 -26.48
C ASP A 258 10.54 22.55 -26.71
N ARG A 259 10.96 23.22 -27.79
CA ARG A 259 12.36 23.29 -28.21
C ARG A 259 13.23 24.08 -27.25
N LEU A 260 12.67 25.06 -26.53
CA LEU A 260 13.42 25.82 -25.53
C LEU A 260 13.76 24.94 -24.33
N LEU A 261 12.79 24.16 -23.84
CA LEU A 261 13.01 23.23 -22.73
C LEU A 261 14.01 22.12 -23.12
N ILE A 262 13.94 21.58 -24.34
CA ILE A 262 14.95 20.63 -24.84
C ILE A 262 16.36 21.24 -24.83
N ARG A 263 16.52 22.46 -25.35
CA ARG A 263 17.83 23.15 -25.35
C ARG A 263 18.36 23.40 -23.94
N ARG A 264 17.48 23.80 -23.00
CA ARG A 264 17.84 23.97 -21.59
C ARG A 264 18.27 22.65 -20.96
N GLY A 265 17.55 21.57 -21.24
CA GLY A 265 17.89 20.23 -20.77
C GLY A 265 19.25 19.76 -21.28
N PHE A 266 19.55 19.97 -22.57
CA PHE A 266 20.87 19.67 -23.14
C PHE A 266 21.98 20.53 -22.51
N THR A 267 21.71 21.82 -22.28
CA THR A 267 22.66 22.72 -21.62
C THR A 267 22.96 22.25 -20.19
N ALA A 268 21.94 21.85 -19.43
CA ALA A 268 22.13 21.29 -18.10
C ALA A 268 22.92 19.98 -18.16
N MET A 269 22.65 19.10 -19.12
CA MET A 269 23.44 17.87 -19.29
C MET A 269 24.92 18.14 -19.60
N LEU A 270 25.22 19.18 -20.39
CA LEU A 270 26.60 19.60 -20.64
C LEU A 270 27.29 20.08 -19.35
N ARG A 271 26.59 20.87 -18.53
CA ARG A 271 27.10 21.30 -17.22
C ARG A 271 27.32 20.13 -16.27
N ALA A 272 26.44 19.14 -16.28
CA ALA A 272 26.63 17.91 -15.50
C ALA A 272 27.92 17.18 -15.90
N ARG A 273 28.21 17.14 -17.20
CA ARG A 273 29.45 16.55 -17.72
C ARG A 273 30.69 17.37 -17.37
N GLU A 274 30.60 18.70 -17.43
CA GLU A 274 31.69 19.63 -17.06
C GLU A 274 32.04 19.57 -15.57
N ALA A 275 31.02 19.43 -14.70
CA ALA A 275 31.21 19.21 -13.27
C ALA A 275 31.98 17.91 -12.96
N GLY A 276 31.89 16.92 -13.85
CA GLY A 276 32.65 15.68 -13.77
C GLY A 276 32.16 14.72 -12.67
N GLY A 277 33.01 13.75 -12.33
CA GLY A 277 32.69 12.70 -11.35
C GLY A 277 31.97 11.48 -11.94
N LYS A 278 31.70 10.49 -11.08
CA LYS A 278 30.97 9.27 -11.46
C LYS A 278 29.47 9.62 -11.62
N PRO A 279 28.81 9.23 -12.72
CA PRO A 279 27.40 9.56 -12.93
C PRO A 279 26.52 8.87 -11.88
N GLY A 280 25.64 9.65 -11.26
CA GLY A 280 24.64 9.15 -10.33
C GLY A 280 23.29 8.85 -11.02
N PRO A 281 22.23 8.58 -10.24
CA PRO A 281 20.94 8.15 -10.79
C PRO A 281 20.29 9.20 -11.71
N TYR A 282 20.43 10.49 -11.43
CA TYR A 282 19.77 11.54 -12.20
C TYR A 282 20.51 11.86 -13.49
N VAL A 283 21.84 11.85 -13.51
CA VAL A 283 22.62 12.00 -14.75
C VAL A 283 22.33 10.84 -15.71
N LEU A 284 22.23 9.60 -15.23
CA LEU A 284 21.89 8.45 -16.07
C LEU A 284 20.47 8.54 -16.63
N GLN A 285 19.48 8.90 -15.79
CA GLN A 285 18.11 9.09 -16.25
C GLN A 285 17.99 10.24 -17.26
N ALA A 286 18.73 11.34 -17.04
CA ALA A 286 18.79 12.45 -17.97
C ALA A 286 19.40 12.02 -19.32
N ALA A 287 20.46 11.20 -19.32
CA ALA A 287 21.04 10.67 -20.55
C ALA A 287 20.02 9.83 -21.35
N ILE A 288 19.20 9.02 -20.67
CA ILE A 288 18.10 8.27 -21.31
C ILE A 288 17.08 9.24 -21.94
N ALA A 289 16.68 10.28 -21.20
CA ALA A 289 15.76 11.30 -21.72
C ALA A 289 16.36 12.06 -22.92
N VAL A 290 17.67 12.34 -22.90
CA VAL A 290 18.40 12.96 -24.01
C VAL A 290 18.34 12.10 -25.28
N CYS A 291 18.51 10.78 -25.17
CA CYS A 291 18.40 9.87 -26.32
C CYS A 291 17.04 10.03 -27.03
N HIS A 292 15.95 10.09 -26.25
CA HIS A 292 14.63 10.35 -26.80
C HIS A 292 14.52 11.75 -27.43
N ALA A 293 15.05 12.80 -26.80
CA ALA A 293 14.95 14.16 -27.29
C ALA A 293 15.80 14.47 -28.53
N GLN A 294 16.87 13.72 -28.74
CA GLN A 294 17.74 13.85 -29.92
C GLN A 294 17.13 13.25 -31.19
N ALA A 295 16.36 12.16 -31.05
CA ALA A 295 15.72 11.50 -32.18
C ALA A 295 14.64 12.39 -32.82
N ARG A 296 14.63 12.48 -34.16
CA ARG A 296 13.68 13.32 -34.91
C ARG A 296 12.30 12.68 -34.98
N THR A 297 12.27 11.37 -35.22
CA THR A 297 11.07 10.53 -35.20
C THR A 297 11.13 9.53 -34.04
N ALA A 298 10.05 8.75 -33.85
CA ALA A 298 10.04 7.70 -32.84
C ALA A 298 10.99 6.55 -33.20
N GLU A 299 11.04 6.23 -34.49
CA GLU A 299 11.82 5.15 -35.09
C GLU A 299 13.33 5.41 -35.00
N ASP A 300 13.75 6.68 -35.06
CA ASP A 300 15.14 7.11 -34.93
C ASP A 300 15.70 7.00 -33.48
N THR A 301 14.90 6.54 -32.51
CA THR A 301 15.33 6.46 -31.11
C THR A 301 16.36 5.35 -30.93
N ASP A 302 17.55 5.68 -30.42
CA ASP A 302 18.59 4.70 -30.14
C ASP A 302 18.27 3.85 -28.89
N TRP A 303 17.50 2.78 -29.10
CA TRP A 303 17.11 1.85 -28.06
C TRP A 303 18.26 1.00 -27.52
N ALA A 304 19.30 0.73 -28.32
CA ALA A 304 20.47 -0.02 -27.88
C ALA A 304 21.29 0.79 -26.85
N GLN A 305 21.46 2.10 -27.10
CA GLN A 305 22.05 3.01 -26.13
C GLN A 305 21.20 3.12 -24.86
N ILE A 306 19.87 3.26 -25.00
CA ILE A 306 18.95 3.33 -23.85
C ILE A 306 19.03 2.06 -22.99
N ALA A 307 19.08 0.86 -23.60
CA ALA A 307 19.24 -0.40 -22.87
C ALA A 307 20.56 -0.44 -22.08
N THR A 308 21.66 0.02 -22.69
CA THR A 308 22.98 0.12 -22.03
C THR A 308 22.96 1.11 -20.85
N LEU A 309 22.26 2.23 -20.99
CA LEU A 309 22.09 3.21 -19.91
C LEU A 309 21.25 2.63 -18.76
N TYR A 310 20.21 1.86 -19.07
CA TYR A 310 19.46 1.14 -18.04
C TYR A 310 20.28 0.05 -17.35
N ASP A 311 21.19 -0.65 -18.05
CA ASP A 311 22.13 -1.57 -17.41
C ASP A 311 23.01 -0.85 -16.37
N ALA A 312 23.52 0.33 -16.72
CA ALA A 312 24.28 1.16 -15.79
C ALA A 312 23.42 1.64 -14.61
N LEU A 313 22.17 2.04 -14.87
CA LEU A 313 21.26 2.52 -13.85
C LEU A 313 20.84 1.40 -12.88
N VAL A 314 20.56 0.19 -13.34
CA VAL A 314 20.22 -0.96 -12.48
C VAL A 314 21.38 -1.31 -11.55
N ARG A 315 22.64 -1.22 -12.02
CA ARG A 315 23.80 -1.45 -11.14
C ARG A 315 23.91 -0.44 -10.01
N LEU A 316 23.41 0.78 -10.21
CA LEU A 316 23.46 1.86 -9.23
C LEU A 316 22.21 1.88 -8.32
N LEU A 317 21.04 1.61 -8.91
CA LEU A 317 19.73 1.68 -8.27
C LEU A 317 18.92 0.43 -8.69
N PRO A 318 19.14 -0.72 -8.03
CA PRO A 318 18.57 -2.01 -8.43
C PRO A 318 17.10 -2.17 -8.00
N THR A 319 16.27 -1.15 -8.20
CA THR A 319 14.86 -1.19 -7.80
C THR A 319 14.02 -1.94 -8.84
N PRO A 320 12.92 -2.60 -8.43
CA PRO A 320 12.04 -3.34 -9.35
C PRO A 320 11.47 -2.46 -10.47
N VAL A 321 11.20 -1.18 -10.18
CA VAL A 321 10.72 -0.19 -11.18
C VAL A 321 11.79 0.09 -12.25
N VAL A 322 13.05 0.24 -11.87
CA VAL A 322 14.15 0.44 -12.84
C VAL A 322 14.36 -0.83 -13.66
N GLN A 323 14.22 -2.01 -13.06
CA GLN A 323 14.28 -3.29 -13.79
C GLN A 323 13.14 -3.43 -14.80
N LEU A 324 11.93 -2.98 -14.46
CA LEU A 324 10.80 -2.97 -15.40
C LEU A 324 11.07 -2.01 -16.58
N ASN A 325 11.57 -0.81 -16.30
CA ASN A 325 11.94 0.13 -17.36
C ASN A 325 13.05 -0.42 -18.27
N ARG A 326 14.01 -1.15 -17.70
CA ARG A 326 15.04 -1.89 -18.45
C ARG A 326 14.42 -2.97 -19.35
N ALA A 327 13.43 -3.71 -18.87
CA ALA A 327 12.72 -4.71 -19.67
C ALA A 327 12.06 -4.07 -20.91
N VAL A 328 11.47 -2.87 -20.78
CA VAL A 328 10.93 -2.10 -21.92
C VAL A 328 12.03 -1.75 -22.91
N ALA A 329 13.17 -1.23 -22.44
CA ALA A 329 14.30 -0.86 -23.29
C ALA A 329 14.84 -2.07 -24.07
N TYR A 330 15.00 -3.22 -23.41
CA TYR A 330 15.41 -4.47 -24.05
C TYR A 330 14.36 -5.00 -25.04
N GLY A 331 13.08 -4.88 -24.70
CA GLY A 331 11.98 -5.23 -25.62
C GLY A 331 12.04 -4.44 -26.92
N ARG A 332 12.39 -3.15 -26.83
CA ARG A 332 12.55 -2.28 -28.01
C ARG A 332 13.85 -2.49 -28.78
N ALA A 333 14.95 -2.78 -28.08
CA ALA A 333 16.27 -2.96 -28.72
C ALA A 333 16.48 -4.36 -29.31
N HIS A 334 15.91 -5.40 -28.70
CA HIS A 334 16.19 -6.81 -29.01
C HIS A 334 14.94 -7.63 -29.33
N GLY A 335 13.76 -7.02 -29.26
CA GLY A 335 12.48 -7.64 -29.62
C GLY A 335 11.56 -7.89 -28.42
N PRO A 336 10.23 -7.85 -28.64
CA PRO A 336 9.24 -7.84 -27.56
C PRO A 336 9.26 -9.10 -26.69
N ALA A 337 9.67 -10.25 -27.24
CA ALA A 337 9.82 -11.50 -26.47
C ALA A 337 10.88 -11.39 -25.35
N THR A 338 12.01 -10.74 -25.63
CA THR A 338 13.07 -10.52 -24.62
C THR A 338 12.58 -9.61 -23.51
N GLY A 339 11.91 -8.51 -23.87
CA GLY A 339 11.31 -7.61 -22.88
C GLY A 339 10.25 -8.31 -22.03
N LEU A 340 9.41 -9.15 -22.63
CA LEU A 340 8.35 -9.87 -21.92
C LEU A 340 8.93 -10.86 -20.92
N ALA A 341 9.95 -11.65 -21.31
CA ALA A 341 10.61 -12.59 -20.39
C ALA A 341 11.22 -11.87 -19.18
N MET A 342 11.80 -10.68 -19.37
CA MET A 342 12.32 -9.85 -18.28
C MET A 342 11.20 -9.30 -17.39
N ALA A 343 10.07 -8.87 -17.97
CA ALA A 343 8.91 -8.41 -17.21
C ALA A 343 8.22 -9.55 -16.45
N ASP A 344 8.19 -10.76 -17.01
CA ASP A 344 7.64 -11.97 -16.37
C ASP A 344 8.40 -12.34 -15.09
N ALA A 345 9.73 -12.18 -15.10
CA ALA A 345 10.57 -12.42 -13.92
C ALA A 345 10.23 -11.48 -12.74
N LEU A 346 9.62 -10.33 -13.01
CA LEU A 346 9.23 -9.34 -12.01
C LEU A 346 7.86 -9.61 -11.37
N LEU A 347 7.07 -10.55 -11.89
CA LEU A 347 5.74 -10.88 -11.34
C LEU A 347 5.76 -11.36 -9.88
N SER A 348 6.85 -11.99 -9.47
CA SER A 348 7.02 -12.48 -8.10
C SER A 348 7.48 -11.41 -7.13
N ASP A 349 7.87 -10.22 -7.59
CA ASP A 349 8.36 -9.15 -6.73
C ASP A 349 7.19 -8.50 -5.96
N PRO A 350 7.19 -8.55 -4.61
CA PRO A 350 6.13 -7.96 -3.80
C PRO A 350 5.91 -6.47 -4.05
N ALA A 351 6.97 -5.73 -4.40
CA ALA A 351 6.90 -4.28 -4.60
C ALA A 351 6.12 -3.88 -5.86
N LEU A 352 5.91 -4.80 -6.80
CA LEU A 352 5.22 -4.55 -8.07
C LEU A 352 3.83 -5.19 -8.16
N GLN A 353 3.37 -5.90 -7.12
CA GLN A 353 2.07 -6.60 -7.14
C GLN A 353 0.89 -5.67 -7.41
N ASP A 354 0.92 -4.48 -6.80
CA ASP A 354 -0.11 -3.44 -6.94
C ASP A 354 0.32 -2.30 -7.90
N TYR A 355 1.42 -2.50 -8.64
CA TYR A 355 1.95 -1.47 -9.55
C TYR A 355 1.41 -1.65 -10.96
N HIS A 356 0.46 -0.80 -11.36
CA HIS A 356 -0.30 -0.94 -12.61
C HIS A 356 0.56 -0.94 -13.89
N LEU A 357 1.76 -0.33 -13.87
CA LEU A 357 2.62 -0.31 -15.05
C LEU A 357 3.23 -1.67 -15.38
N LEU A 358 3.38 -2.59 -14.41
CA LEU A 358 3.86 -3.95 -14.70
C LEU A 358 2.91 -4.71 -15.64
N PRO A 359 1.61 -4.89 -15.31
CA PRO A 359 0.66 -5.48 -16.24
C PRO A 359 0.48 -4.63 -17.51
N GLY A 360 0.57 -3.30 -17.43
CA GLY A 360 0.52 -2.43 -18.61
C GLY A 360 1.65 -2.68 -19.63
N VAL A 361 2.89 -2.76 -19.16
CA VAL A 361 4.07 -3.07 -19.99
C VAL A 361 3.96 -4.47 -20.59
N ARG A 362 3.54 -5.46 -19.80
CA ARG A 362 3.31 -6.82 -20.29
C ARG A 362 2.27 -6.82 -21.41
N ALA A 363 1.15 -6.12 -21.23
CA ALA A 363 0.09 -6.02 -22.22
C ALA A 363 0.58 -5.40 -23.54
N ASP A 364 1.41 -4.34 -23.46
CA ASP A 364 2.06 -3.74 -24.63
C ASP A 364 2.93 -4.76 -25.38
N LEU A 365 3.81 -5.48 -24.68
CA LEU A 365 4.71 -6.47 -25.28
C LEU A 365 3.96 -7.68 -25.85
N LEU A 366 2.90 -8.15 -25.17
CA LEU A 366 2.03 -9.22 -25.65
C LEU A 366 1.26 -8.82 -26.91
N THR A 367 0.82 -7.56 -26.98
CA THR A 367 0.17 -7.01 -28.18
C THR A 367 1.12 -7.05 -29.38
N GLU A 368 2.38 -6.63 -29.20
CA GLU A 368 3.40 -6.66 -30.25
C GLU A 368 3.75 -8.08 -30.71
N LEU A 369 3.54 -9.09 -29.85
CA LEU A 369 3.71 -10.52 -30.18
C LEU A 369 2.46 -11.16 -30.79
N GLY A 370 1.36 -10.43 -30.95
CA GLY A 370 0.08 -10.96 -31.44
C GLY A 370 -0.70 -11.79 -30.41
N ARG A 371 -0.28 -11.81 -29.13
CA ARG A 371 -0.95 -12.55 -28.04
C ARG A 371 -2.09 -11.70 -27.44
N THR A 372 -3.10 -11.40 -28.26
CA THR A 372 -4.15 -10.41 -27.99
C THR A 372 -5.03 -10.74 -26.78
N ALA A 373 -5.40 -12.02 -26.59
CA ALA A 373 -6.22 -12.45 -25.46
C ALA A 373 -5.52 -12.20 -24.12
N GLU A 374 -4.23 -12.53 -24.02
CA GLU A 374 -3.43 -12.29 -22.81
C GLU A 374 -3.19 -10.79 -22.60
N ALA A 375 -2.90 -10.04 -23.68
CA ALA A 375 -2.75 -8.59 -23.61
C ALA A 375 -4.00 -7.89 -23.07
N ARG A 376 -5.21 -8.33 -23.48
CA ARG A 376 -6.48 -7.79 -23.00
C ARG A 376 -6.63 -7.97 -21.48
N VAL A 377 -6.33 -9.16 -20.95
CA VAL A 377 -6.41 -9.45 -19.50
C VAL A 377 -5.43 -8.56 -18.73
N GLU A 378 -4.21 -8.39 -19.23
CA GLU A 378 -3.20 -7.56 -18.57
C GLU A 378 -3.56 -6.06 -18.62
N PHE A 379 -4.14 -5.55 -19.71
CA PHE A 379 -4.68 -4.19 -19.75
C PHE A 379 -5.82 -3.96 -18.75
N GLN A 380 -6.73 -4.93 -18.62
CA GLN A 380 -7.82 -4.87 -17.63
C GLN A 380 -7.28 -4.89 -16.20
N ARG A 381 -6.26 -5.72 -15.93
CA ARG A 381 -5.57 -5.76 -14.64
C ARG A 381 -4.88 -4.43 -14.34
N ALA A 382 -4.16 -3.87 -15.29
CA ALA A 382 -3.55 -2.55 -15.15
C ALA A 382 -4.60 -1.47 -14.84
N ALA A 383 -5.73 -1.49 -15.54
CA ALA A 383 -6.84 -0.57 -15.31
C ALA A 383 -7.48 -0.70 -13.92
N ALA A 384 -7.47 -1.89 -13.32
CA ALA A 384 -7.99 -2.12 -11.98
C ALA A 384 -7.05 -1.61 -10.87
N LEU A 385 -5.76 -1.45 -11.16
CA LEU A 385 -4.74 -1.05 -10.18
C LEU A 385 -4.46 0.47 -10.16
N THR A 386 -4.71 1.19 -11.25
CA THR A 386 -4.49 2.65 -11.28
C THR A 386 -5.61 3.42 -10.57
N GLN A 387 -5.25 4.50 -9.88
CA GLN A 387 -6.17 5.45 -9.24
C GLN A 387 -6.41 6.71 -10.08
N ASN A 388 -5.78 6.82 -11.24
CA ASN A 388 -5.97 7.92 -12.18
C ASN A 388 -7.10 7.57 -13.18
N THR A 389 -8.15 8.40 -13.22
CA THR A 389 -9.35 8.11 -14.03
C THR A 389 -9.05 8.12 -15.53
N ALA A 390 -8.20 9.05 -15.99
CA ALA A 390 -7.83 9.16 -17.40
C ALA A 390 -6.96 7.98 -17.86
N GLU A 391 -6.03 7.53 -17.00
CA GLU A 391 -5.20 6.36 -17.27
C GLU A 391 -6.02 5.06 -17.26
N ARG A 392 -6.95 4.92 -16.30
CA ARG A 392 -7.88 3.79 -16.27
C ARG A 392 -8.71 3.69 -17.55
N ALA A 393 -9.29 4.80 -17.99
CA ALA A 393 -10.08 4.84 -19.21
C ALA A 393 -9.25 4.52 -20.45
N PHE A 394 -8.00 4.99 -20.50
CA PHE A 394 -7.06 4.66 -21.56
C PHE A 394 -6.75 3.16 -21.64
N LEU A 395 -6.42 2.54 -20.50
CA LEU A 395 -6.11 1.11 -20.43
C LEU A 395 -7.31 0.24 -20.82
N LEU A 396 -8.53 0.60 -20.39
CA LEU A 396 -9.76 -0.09 -20.78
C LEU A 396 -10.04 0.01 -22.29
N ARG A 397 -9.91 1.21 -22.88
CA ARG A 397 -10.07 1.37 -24.34
C ARG A 397 -9.07 0.51 -25.13
N ARG A 398 -7.85 0.36 -24.62
CA ARG A 398 -6.84 -0.50 -25.24
C ARG A 398 -7.18 -1.98 -25.13
N ALA A 399 -7.70 -2.42 -23.98
CA ALA A 399 -8.25 -3.76 -23.85
C ALA A 399 -9.37 -3.99 -24.87
N ASP A 400 -10.31 -3.05 -24.99
CA ASP A 400 -11.49 -3.17 -25.86
C ASP A 400 -11.16 -3.17 -27.34
N ALA A 401 -10.12 -2.44 -27.77
CA ALA A 401 -9.67 -2.36 -29.15
C ALA A 401 -8.97 -3.63 -29.66
N LEU A 402 -8.53 -4.52 -28.78
CA LEU A 402 -7.96 -5.82 -29.18
C LEU A 402 -9.10 -6.77 -29.58
N PRO A 403 -9.01 -7.54 -30.68
CA PRO A 403 -10.07 -8.48 -31.02
C PRO A 403 -10.31 -9.46 -29.86
N ALA A 404 -11.58 -9.65 -29.48
CA ALA A 404 -11.96 -10.83 -28.71
C ALA A 404 -11.81 -12.00 -29.67
N GLU A 405 -10.94 -12.97 -29.36
CA GLU A 405 -11.01 -14.23 -30.07
C GLU A 405 -12.36 -14.86 -29.73
N ASP A 406 -13.23 -14.92 -30.74
CA ASP A 406 -14.59 -15.47 -30.69
C ASP A 406 -14.53 -17.01 -30.69
N HIS A 407 -13.68 -17.56 -29.83
CA HIS A 407 -13.71 -18.96 -29.46
C HIS A 407 -14.16 -18.94 -28.02
N ALA A 408 -15.31 -19.55 -27.73
CA ALA A 408 -15.78 -19.78 -26.37
C ALA A 408 -14.78 -20.71 -25.66
N VAL A 409 -13.63 -20.16 -25.28
CA VAL A 409 -12.61 -20.89 -24.54
C VAL A 409 -13.10 -20.93 -23.11
N ARG A 410 -13.49 -22.12 -22.67
CA ARG A 410 -13.93 -22.39 -21.30
C ARG A 410 -12.92 -21.78 -20.32
N THR A 411 -13.38 -20.84 -19.51
CA THR A 411 -12.51 -20.13 -18.56
C THR A 411 -12.31 -20.95 -17.28
N LEU A 412 -11.28 -20.60 -16.50
CA LEU A 412 -11.04 -21.18 -15.18
C LEU A 412 -12.24 -20.94 -14.24
N ALA A 413 -12.89 -19.78 -14.32
CA ALA A 413 -14.08 -19.51 -13.51
C ALA A 413 -15.23 -20.45 -13.88
N ASP A 414 -15.56 -20.56 -15.17
CA ASP A 414 -16.64 -21.43 -15.66
C ASP A 414 -16.40 -22.89 -15.26
N ALA A 415 -15.17 -23.37 -15.49
CA ALA A 415 -14.78 -24.73 -15.15
C ALA A 415 -14.82 -25.00 -13.63
N ALA A 416 -14.38 -24.05 -12.82
CA ALA A 416 -14.41 -24.19 -11.37
C ALA A 416 -15.86 -24.21 -10.84
N ASP A 417 -16.73 -23.36 -11.35
CA ASP A 417 -18.11 -23.29 -10.91
C ASP A 417 -18.91 -24.54 -11.33
N GLU A 418 -18.68 -25.05 -12.54
CA GLU A 418 -19.25 -26.34 -13.00
C GLU A 418 -18.72 -27.53 -12.17
N PHE A 419 -17.42 -27.59 -11.87
CA PHE A 419 -16.84 -28.64 -11.05
C PHE A 419 -17.42 -28.67 -9.62
N LEU A 420 -17.69 -27.51 -9.04
CA LEU A 420 -18.19 -27.40 -7.66
C LEU A 420 -19.69 -27.66 -7.54
N THR A 421 -20.44 -27.58 -8.64
CA THR A 421 -21.89 -27.75 -8.68
C THR A 421 -22.32 -29.14 -9.14
N ARG A 422 -21.38 -30.04 -9.44
CA ARG A 422 -21.67 -31.41 -9.85
C ARG A 422 -22.34 -32.24 -8.73
N ASP A 423 -23.30 -33.07 -9.11
CA ASP A 423 -24.08 -33.90 -8.19
C ASP A 423 -23.25 -34.98 -7.45
N THR A 424 -22.05 -35.27 -7.94
CA THR A 424 -21.14 -36.27 -7.36
C THR A 424 -20.30 -35.73 -6.19
N LEU A 425 -20.37 -34.44 -5.89
CA LEU A 425 -19.59 -33.81 -4.83
C LEU A 425 -20.47 -33.49 -3.60
N ASP A 426 -20.14 -34.06 -2.44
CA ASP A 426 -20.90 -33.74 -1.22
C ASP A 426 -20.74 -32.26 -0.81
N PRO A 427 -21.73 -31.64 -0.13
CA PRO A 427 -21.70 -30.21 0.19
C PRO A 427 -20.54 -29.76 1.09
N GLN A 428 -19.95 -30.66 1.88
CA GLN A 428 -18.78 -30.33 2.70
C GLN A 428 -17.51 -30.35 1.86
N THR A 429 -17.37 -31.31 0.95
CA THR A 429 -16.27 -31.37 -0.02
C THR A 429 -16.33 -30.22 -1.01
N ALA A 430 -17.50 -29.87 -1.54
CA ALA A 430 -17.68 -28.69 -2.40
C ALA A 430 -17.20 -27.39 -1.74
N ARG A 431 -17.57 -27.18 -0.47
CA ARG A 431 -17.08 -26.02 0.30
C ARG A 431 -15.56 -26.05 0.48
N SER A 432 -14.98 -27.21 0.78
CA SER A 432 -13.54 -27.36 0.95
C SER A 432 -12.76 -27.16 -0.36
N TYR A 433 -13.24 -27.72 -1.46
CA TYR A 433 -12.63 -27.59 -2.78
C TYR A 433 -12.79 -26.16 -3.30
N GLY A 434 -13.95 -25.54 -3.09
CA GLY A 434 -14.22 -24.15 -3.48
C GLY A 434 -13.38 -23.12 -2.74
N GLN A 435 -12.83 -23.43 -1.56
CA GLN A 435 -11.80 -22.59 -0.93
C GLN A 435 -10.50 -22.60 -1.74
N THR A 436 -10.13 -23.75 -2.28
CA THR A 436 -8.90 -23.94 -3.08
C THR A 436 -9.06 -23.27 -4.45
N LEU A 437 -10.17 -23.52 -5.15
CA LEU A 437 -10.42 -23.00 -6.48
C LEU A 437 -10.64 -21.48 -6.49
N ARG A 438 -11.26 -20.89 -5.46
CA ARG A 438 -11.31 -19.42 -5.33
C ARG A 438 -9.93 -18.79 -5.21
N ARG A 439 -9.00 -19.45 -4.50
CA ARG A 439 -7.63 -18.93 -4.38
C ARG A 439 -6.88 -19.04 -5.69
N LEU A 440 -7.12 -20.11 -6.45
CA LEU A 440 -6.57 -20.28 -7.79
C LEU A 440 -7.09 -19.21 -8.77
N ARG A 441 -8.40 -19.01 -8.80
CA ARG A 441 -9.11 -17.95 -9.54
C ARG A 441 -8.60 -16.55 -9.21
N ALA A 442 -8.47 -16.22 -7.92
CA ALA A 442 -7.96 -14.93 -7.49
C ALA A 442 -6.49 -14.68 -7.88
N ALA A 443 -5.69 -15.74 -8.00
CA ALA A 443 -4.27 -15.62 -8.33
C ALA A 443 -4.00 -15.63 -9.85
N LEU A 444 -4.78 -16.39 -10.62
CA LEU A 444 -4.57 -16.58 -12.06
C LEU A 444 -5.57 -15.80 -12.94
N GLY A 445 -6.63 -15.26 -12.34
CA GLY A 445 -7.70 -14.52 -13.01
C GLY A 445 -8.87 -15.42 -13.42
N ASP A 446 -10.09 -14.89 -13.29
CA ASP A 446 -11.34 -15.62 -13.61
C ASP A 446 -11.47 -15.91 -15.10
N THR A 447 -11.00 -14.99 -15.95
CA THR A 447 -11.10 -15.09 -17.42
C THR A 447 -9.97 -15.91 -18.05
N ARG A 448 -9.08 -16.51 -17.24
CA ARG A 448 -7.95 -17.31 -17.74
C ARG A 448 -8.49 -18.53 -18.51
N PRO A 449 -8.08 -18.77 -19.76
CA PRO A 449 -8.42 -19.99 -20.49
C PRO A 449 -8.01 -21.25 -19.72
N LEU A 450 -8.94 -22.20 -19.51
CA LEU A 450 -8.65 -23.42 -18.77
C LEU A 450 -7.47 -24.20 -19.38
N ALA A 451 -7.45 -24.31 -20.71
CA ALA A 451 -6.40 -25.01 -21.46
C ALA A 451 -5.01 -24.35 -21.38
N SER A 452 -4.94 -23.07 -20.97
CA SER A 452 -3.66 -22.35 -20.83
C SER A 452 -2.98 -22.55 -19.48
N LEU A 453 -3.64 -23.21 -18.52
CA LEU A 453 -3.10 -23.41 -17.20
C LEU A 453 -1.98 -24.44 -17.22
N THR A 454 -0.87 -24.09 -16.57
CA THR A 454 0.30 -24.96 -16.44
C THR A 454 0.46 -25.48 -15.01
N ALA A 455 1.10 -26.65 -14.88
CA ALA A 455 1.41 -27.24 -13.59
C ALA A 455 2.28 -26.31 -12.71
N ASP A 456 3.17 -25.54 -13.32
CA ASP A 456 4.06 -24.60 -12.62
C ASP A 456 3.29 -23.42 -12.04
N GLU A 457 2.32 -22.86 -12.77
CA GLU A 457 1.43 -21.80 -12.26
C GLU A 457 0.64 -22.30 -11.05
N VAL A 458 0.02 -23.47 -11.15
CA VAL A 458 -0.75 -24.08 -10.05
C VAL A 458 0.14 -24.37 -8.84
N THR A 459 1.35 -24.92 -9.08
CA THR A 459 2.33 -25.21 -8.02
C THR A 459 2.78 -23.93 -7.31
N ARG A 460 3.00 -22.85 -8.07
CA ARG A 460 3.37 -21.53 -7.53
C ARG A 460 2.26 -20.96 -6.66
N VAL A 461 1.02 -20.93 -7.15
CA VAL A 461 -0.13 -20.45 -6.37
C VAL A 461 -0.28 -21.24 -5.07
N CYS A 462 -0.16 -22.57 -5.14
CA CYS A 462 -0.24 -23.42 -3.97
C CYS A 462 0.88 -23.17 -2.96
N THR A 463 2.11 -23.05 -3.44
CA THR A 463 3.28 -22.83 -2.59
C THR A 463 3.21 -21.46 -1.92
N THR A 464 2.78 -20.43 -2.65
CA THR A 464 2.57 -19.08 -2.08
C THR A 464 1.42 -19.07 -1.05
N ALA A 465 0.31 -19.74 -1.35
CA ALA A 465 -0.86 -19.70 -0.47
C ALA A 465 -0.73 -20.61 0.76
N TRP A 466 -0.09 -21.77 0.62
CA TRP A 466 -0.09 -22.83 1.63
C TRP A 466 1.28 -23.46 1.88
N GLY A 467 2.39 -22.89 1.38
CA GLY A 467 3.74 -23.45 1.52
C GLY A 467 4.13 -23.70 2.98
N HIS A 468 3.71 -22.84 3.91
CA HIS A 468 3.94 -22.98 5.35
C HIS A 468 2.81 -23.72 6.09
N ALA A 469 1.79 -24.22 5.39
CA ALA A 469 0.68 -24.91 6.03
C ALA A 469 1.11 -26.31 6.53
N ALA A 470 0.47 -26.75 7.61
CA ALA A 470 0.62 -28.12 8.12
C ALA A 470 0.32 -29.16 7.02
N ALA A 471 0.98 -30.32 7.10
CA ALA A 471 0.88 -31.38 6.08
C ALA A 471 -0.57 -31.76 5.73
N LYS A 472 -1.45 -31.85 6.74
CA LYS A 472 -2.88 -32.14 6.54
C LYS A 472 -3.60 -31.07 5.70
N THR A 473 -3.32 -29.79 5.96
CA THR A 473 -3.91 -28.67 5.22
C THR A 473 -3.37 -28.62 3.79
N TRP A 474 -2.06 -28.80 3.62
CA TRP A 474 -1.42 -28.89 2.31
C TRP A 474 -2.01 -30.02 1.46
N ASN A 475 -2.07 -31.24 2.02
CA ASN A 475 -2.60 -32.42 1.34
C ASN A 475 -4.07 -32.26 0.93
N ARG A 476 -4.86 -31.51 1.71
CA ARG A 476 -6.26 -31.19 1.36
C ARG A 476 -6.36 -30.30 0.13
N HIS A 477 -5.57 -29.21 0.05
CA HIS A 477 -5.56 -28.32 -1.12
C HIS A 477 -5.00 -29.03 -2.37
N ARG A 478 -3.95 -29.83 -2.19
CA ARG A 478 -3.45 -30.73 -3.24
C ARG A 478 -4.53 -31.69 -3.75
N SER A 479 -5.29 -32.30 -2.85
CA SER A 479 -6.37 -33.24 -3.22
C SER A 479 -7.46 -32.56 -4.03
N ALA A 480 -7.87 -31.34 -3.63
CA ALA A 480 -8.84 -30.54 -4.37
C ALA A 480 -8.38 -30.25 -5.80
N LEU A 481 -7.12 -29.86 -5.98
CA LEU A 481 -6.56 -29.53 -7.30
C LEU A 481 -6.37 -30.77 -8.17
N ARG A 482 -5.96 -31.91 -7.60
CA ARG A 482 -5.93 -33.17 -8.34
C ARG A 482 -7.31 -33.61 -8.80
N SER A 483 -8.33 -33.44 -7.95
CA SER A 483 -9.71 -33.81 -8.30
C SER A 483 -10.27 -32.89 -9.40
N PHE A 484 -9.97 -31.58 -9.32
CA PHE A 484 -10.32 -30.63 -10.37
C PHE A 484 -9.60 -30.93 -11.69
N ALA A 485 -8.28 -31.16 -11.64
CA ALA A 485 -7.44 -31.52 -12.78
C ALA A 485 -7.93 -32.78 -13.50
N ALA A 486 -8.21 -33.86 -12.74
CA ALA A 486 -8.72 -35.10 -13.30
C ALA A 486 -10.11 -34.94 -13.95
N TRP A 487 -10.99 -34.13 -13.34
CA TRP A 487 -12.30 -33.85 -13.93
C TRP A 487 -12.20 -32.99 -15.20
N ALA A 488 -11.24 -32.06 -15.25
CA ALA A 488 -10.99 -31.21 -16.40
C ALA A 488 -10.19 -31.91 -17.51
N GLU A 489 -9.86 -33.20 -17.37
CA GLU A 489 -8.99 -33.96 -18.28
C GLU A 489 -7.58 -33.33 -18.44
N MET A 490 -7.08 -32.72 -17.36
CA MET A 490 -5.77 -32.07 -17.29
C MET A 490 -4.90 -32.72 -16.19
N ASP A 491 -4.67 -34.03 -16.28
CA ASP A 491 -4.08 -34.83 -15.20
C ASP A 491 -2.72 -34.30 -14.70
N ASP A 492 -1.94 -33.68 -15.57
CA ASP A 492 -0.62 -33.11 -15.25
C ASP A 492 -0.68 -31.77 -14.51
N LEU A 493 -1.84 -31.12 -14.43
CA LEU A 493 -1.98 -29.77 -13.88
C LEU A 493 -1.61 -29.68 -12.39
N ALA A 494 -1.67 -30.79 -11.67
CA ALA A 494 -1.27 -30.88 -10.26
C ALA A 494 0.02 -31.70 -10.05
N ALA A 495 0.79 -31.95 -11.10
CA ALA A 495 1.99 -32.81 -11.06
C ALA A 495 3.07 -32.28 -10.10
N GLY A 496 3.30 -30.96 -10.07
CA GLY A 496 4.29 -30.31 -9.20
C GLY A 496 3.92 -30.25 -7.71
N LEU A 497 2.74 -30.75 -7.31
CA LEU A 497 2.29 -30.76 -5.92
C LEU A 497 2.60 -32.11 -5.26
N GLU A 498 3.71 -32.20 -4.53
CA GLU A 498 4.05 -33.40 -3.76
C GLU A 498 3.20 -33.55 -2.50
N ARG A 499 2.91 -34.80 -2.11
CA ARG A 499 2.18 -35.09 -0.86
C ARG A 499 3.14 -34.98 0.32
N ARG A 500 2.73 -34.27 1.39
CA ARG A 500 3.52 -34.16 2.63
C ARG A 500 3.15 -35.27 3.61
N ALA A 501 4.14 -35.79 4.34
CA ALA A 501 3.91 -36.76 5.40
C ALA A 501 3.14 -36.13 6.57
N GLU A 502 2.05 -36.77 7.01
CA GLU A 502 1.26 -36.31 8.15
C GLU A 502 1.74 -37.00 9.44
N SER A 503 2.06 -36.22 10.48
CA SER A 503 2.34 -36.76 11.81
C SER A 503 1.05 -36.86 12.62
N THR A 504 0.60 -38.09 12.91
CA THR A 504 -0.53 -38.32 13.82
C THR A 504 -0.08 -38.16 15.27
N THR A 505 -0.14 -36.94 15.79
CA THR A 505 0.09 -36.70 17.22
C THR A 505 -1.21 -36.95 17.98
N ARG A 506 -1.24 -37.98 18.82
CA ARG A 506 -2.42 -38.34 19.64
C ARG A 506 -2.57 -37.31 20.77
N THR A 507 -3.74 -36.67 20.86
CA THR A 507 -4.00 -35.72 21.96
C THR A 507 -4.30 -36.50 23.24
N PRO A 508 -3.53 -36.29 24.33
CA PRO A 508 -3.76 -37.02 25.59
C PRO A 508 -5.05 -36.54 26.28
N SER A 509 -5.77 -37.48 26.88
CA SER A 509 -6.95 -37.21 27.73
C SER A 509 -6.57 -36.52 29.03
N ILE A 510 -7.50 -35.81 29.65
CA ILE A 510 -7.30 -35.15 30.95
C ILE A 510 -7.08 -36.21 32.04
N ALA A 511 -6.10 -35.99 32.91
CA ALA A 511 -5.80 -36.90 34.02
C ALA A 511 -6.98 -36.96 35.03
N PRO A 512 -7.29 -38.14 35.62
CA PRO A 512 -8.41 -38.32 36.55
C PRO A 512 -8.46 -37.28 37.68
N ALA A 513 -7.35 -37.00 38.35
CA ALA A 513 -7.28 -36.03 39.43
C ALA A 513 -7.70 -34.59 39.02
N ARG A 514 -7.47 -34.22 37.75
CA ARG A 514 -7.87 -32.91 37.20
C ARG A 514 -9.33 -32.88 36.79
N LEU A 515 -9.88 -34.03 36.37
CA LEU A 515 -11.31 -34.18 36.14
C LEU A 515 -12.07 -34.09 37.47
N ASP A 516 -11.57 -34.72 38.53
CA ASP A 516 -12.17 -34.62 39.87
C ASP A 516 -12.16 -33.16 40.37
N ALA A 517 -11.03 -32.47 40.22
CA ALA A 517 -10.94 -31.04 40.55
C ALA A 517 -11.91 -30.17 39.73
N LEU A 518 -12.10 -30.48 38.44
CA LEU A 518 -13.09 -29.81 37.60
C LEU A 518 -14.52 -30.05 38.10
N TRP A 519 -14.87 -31.29 38.45
CA TRP A 519 -16.20 -31.65 38.92
C TRP A 519 -16.56 -31.07 40.29
N SER A 520 -15.56 -30.81 41.12
CA SER A 520 -15.71 -30.16 42.43
C SER A 520 -15.69 -28.63 42.37
N SER A 521 -15.45 -28.04 41.20
CA SER A 521 -15.41 -26.58 41.04
C SER A 521 -16.81 -25.96 40.91
N ASP A 522 -16.92 -24.67 41.23
CA ASP A 522 -18.17 -23.92 41.09
C ASP A 522 -18.44 -23.59 39.62
N LEU A 523 -19.14 -24.51 38.94
CA LEU A 523 -19.47 -24.43 37.52
C LEU A 523 -20.94 -24.07 37.33
N PRO A 524 -21.27 -23.21 36.34
CA PRO A 524 -22.66 -23.02 35.99
C PRO A 524 -23.28 -24.33 35.48
N LEU A 525 -24.58 -24.50 35.77
CA LEU A 525 -25.30 -25.77 35.57
C LEU A 525 -25.22 -26.30 34.14
N ARG A 526 -25.29 -25.41 33.13
CA ARG A 526 -25.19 -25.76 31.71
C ARG A 526 -23.84 -26.40 31.40
N GLU A 527 -22.75 -25.73 31.78
CA GLU A 527 -21.37 -26.16 31.54
C GLU A 527 -21.08 -27.48 32.25
N HIS A 528 -21.47 -27.59 33.52
CA HIS A 528 -21.26 -28.81 34.30
C HIS A 528 -21.99 -30.01 33.66
N THR A 529 -23.25 -29.82 33.26
CA THR A 529 -24.05 -30.88 32.62
C THR A 529 -23.48 -31.27 31.26
N LEU A 530 -23.11 -30.29 30.42
CA LEU A 530 -22.53 -30.54 29.09
C LEU A 530 -21.22 -31.31 29.19
N TRP A 531 -20.30 -30.87 30.06
CA TRP A 531 -19.00 -31.49 30.18
C TRP A 531 -19.09 -32.89 30.80
N ARG A 532 -19.97 -33.11 31.79
CA ARG A 532 -20.20 -34.47 32.29
C ARG A 532 -20.81 -35.38 31.23
N MET A 533 -21.79 -34.90 30.46
CA MET A 533 -22.40 -35.70 29.40
C MET A 533 -21.37 -36.08 28.33
N LEU A 534 -20.52 -35.14 27.92
CA LEU A 534 -19.42 -35.40 26.96
C LEU A 534 -18.40 -36.41 27.50
N HIS A 535 -18.06 -36.32 28.79
CA HIS A 535 -17.13 -37.25 29.43
C HIS A 535 -17.73 -38.67 29.55
N GLU A 536 -18.96 -38.76 30.05
CA GLU A 536 -19.63 -40.04 30.36
C GLU A 536 -20.06 -40.80 29.09
N SER A 537 -20.47 -40.08 28.04
CA SER A 537 -20.89 -40.68 26.76
C SER A 537 -19.73 -41.00 25.82
N ALA A 538 -18.60 -40.30 25.98
CA ALA A 538 -17.49 -40.26 25.01
C ALA A 538 -17.90 -39.89 23.56
N ALA A 539 -19.12 -39.38 23.37
CA ALA A 539 -19.66 -38.98 22.08
C ALA A 539 -18.88 -37.79 21.50
N ALA A 540 -19.07 -37.53 20.20
CA ALA A 540 -18.50 -36.33 19.61
C ALA A 540 -19.21 -35.08 20.17
N ALA A 541 -18.44 -34.01 20.42
CA ALA A 541 -19.01 -32.79 20.97
C ALA A 541 -20.12 -32.18 20.11
N ARG A 542 -20.02 -32.34 18.78
CA ARG A 542 -21.08 -31.93 17.86
C ARG A 542 -22.37 -32.70 18.10
N THR A 543 -22.30 -34.01 18.28
CA THR A 543 -23.45 -34.90 18.55
C THR A 543 -24.18 -34.53 19.83
N VAL A 544 -23.44 -34.24 20.91
CA VAL A 544 -24.06 -33.85 22.19
C VAL A 544 -24.67 -32.45 22.10
N LEU A 545 -24.02 -31.51 21.42
CA LEU A 545 -24.55 -30.16 21.22
C LEU A 545 -25.77 -30.12 20.29
N SER A 546 -25.91 -31.08 19.38
CA SER A 546 -27.08 -31.21 18.50
C SER A 546 -28.29 -31.87 19.17
N LEU A 547 -28.17 -32.42 20.39
CA LEU A 547 -29.31 -32.99 21.11
C LEU A 547 -30.40 -31.95 21.36
N ASN A 548 -31.64 -32.38 21.20
CA ASN A 548 -32.83 -31.68 21.65
C ASN A 548 -33.44 -32.40 22.85
N VAL A 549 -34.30 -31.71 23.59
CA VAL A 549 -34.96 -32.26 24.78
C VAL A 549 -35.85 -33.45 24.42
N GLU A 550 -36.54 -33.38 23.28
CA GLU A 550 -37.41 -34.47 22.80
C GLU A 550 -36.64 -35.73 22.37
N HIS A 551 -35.30 -35.66 22.25
CA HIS A 551 -34.47 -36.82 21.95
C HIS A 551 -34.05 -37.61 23.21
N LEU A 552 -34.39 -37.12 24.41
CA LEU A 552 -33.90 -37.67 25.66
C LEU A 552 -34.85 -38.73 26.23
N ASP A 553 -34.29 -39.88 26.57
CA ASP A 553 -34.88 -40.86 27.46
C ASP A 553 -34.19 -40.74 28.83
N LEU A 554 -34.90 -40.14 29.79
CA LEU A 554 -34.36 -39.89 31.13
C LEU A 554 -34.31 -41.16 31.99
N ASP A 555 -35.20 -42.12 31.72
CA ASP A 555 -35.29 -43.38 32.45
C ASP A 555 -34.13 -44.30 32.03
N ASP A 556 -33.90 -44.42 30.72
CA ASP A 556 -32.81 -45.23 30.16
C ASP A 556 -31.47 -44.48 30.08
N ARG A 557 -31.44 -43.21 30.48
CA ARG A 557 -30.25 -42.33 30.46
C ARG A 557 -29.58 -42.30 29.08
N SER A 558 -30.40 -42.16 28.05
CA SER A 558 -29.96 -42.25 26.66
C SER A 558 -30.62 -41.21 25.76
N ALA A 559 -30.00 -40.93 24.63
CA ALA A 559 -30.57 -40.10 23.59
C ALA A 559 -30.11 -40.57 22.22
N GLN A 560 -31.00 -40.50 21.22
CA GLN A 560 -30.68 -40.93 19.86
C GLN A 560 -30.76 -39.76 18.89
N ILE A 561 -29.72 -39.57 18.08
CA ILE A 561 -29.64 -38.51 17.07
C ILE A 561 -28.84 -38.98 15.86
N ASP A 562 -29.42 -38.86 14.66
CA ASP A 562 -28.80 -39.28 13.38
C ASP A 562 -28.16 -40.68 13.43
N GLY A 563 -28.87 -41.65 14.03
CA GLY A 563 -28.40 -43.03 14.19
C GLY A 563 -27.30 -43.24 15.25
N THR A 564 -26.89 -42.17 15.96
CA THR A 564 -25.89 -42.24 17.04
C THR A 564 -26.59 -42.27 18.40
N LEU A 565 -26.28 -43.28 19.21
CA LEU A 565 -26.75 -43.39 20.60
C LEU A 565 -25.77 -42.65 21.54
N VAL A 566 -26.29 -41.74 22.35
CA VAL A 566 -25.57 -41.03 23.40
C VAL A 566 -26.11 -41.51 24.75
N THR A 567 -25.30 -42.21 25.54
CA THR A 567 -25.67 -42.65 26.90
C THR A 567 -24.90 -41.84 27.95
N TRP A 568 -25.48 -41.68 29.14
CA TRP A 568 -24.81 -40.97 30.24
C TRP A 568 -24.95 -41.69 31.58
N ARG A 569 -24.13 -41.28 32.55
CA ARG A 569 -24.05 -41.91 33.88
C ARG A 569 -24.67 -41.00 34.95
N SER A 570 -24.42 -41.36 36.21
CA SER A 570 -25.05 -40.73 37.39
C SER A 570 -24.73 -39.24 37.54
N GLY A 571 -23.59 -38.77 37.05
CA GLY A 571 -23.20 -37.37 37.11
C GLY A 571 -24.10 -36.50 36.24
N THR A 572 -24.29 -36.88 34.98
CA THR A 572 -25.23 -36.20 34.07
C THR A 572 -26.67 -36.37 34.53
N ALA A 573 -27.07 -37.59 34.94
CA ALA A 573 -28.44 -37.88 35.37
C ALA A 573 -28.91 -37.02 36.55
N ARG A 574 -28.00 -36.60 37.45
CA ARG A 574 -28.31 -35.70 38.57
C ARG A 574 -28.55 -34.26 38.14
N LEU A 575 -27.87 -33.80 37.10
CA LEU A 575 -27.88 -32.39 36.67
C LEU A 575 -28.91 -32.13 35.57
N LEU A 576 -29.15 -33.12 34.71
CA LEU A 576 -29.97 -32.99 33.52
C LEU A 576 -31.41 -32.55 33.84
N PRO A 577 -32.15 -33.11 34.82
CA PRO A 577 -33.50 -32.65 35.14
C PRO A 577 -33.55 -31.18 35.58
N ARG A 578 -32.52 -30.72 36.30
CA ARG A 578 -32.39 -29.31 36.73
C ARG A 578 -32.07 -28.39 35.56
N LEU A 579 -31.36 -28.87 34.54
CA LEU A 579 -31.05 -28.11 33.33
C LEU A 579 -32.27 -28.01 32.39
N LEU A 580 -33.11 -29.05 32.38
CA LEU A 580 -34.33 -29.06 31.60
C LEU A 580 -35.33 -28.04 32.15
N ASP A 581 -35.47 -27.95 33.48
CA ASP A 581 -36.34 -26.95 34.14
C ASP A 581 -37.77 -26.96 33.57
N GLY A 582 -38.32 -28.15 33.35
CA GLY A 582 -39.66 -28.36 32.78
C GLY A 582 -39.76 -28.25 31.25
N ARG A 583 -38.69 -27.87 30.54
CA ARG A 583 -38.66 -27.85 29.07
C ARG A 583 -38.92 -29.25 28.51
N THR A 584 -39.71 -29.32 27.45
CA THR A 584 -40.04 -30.57 26.75
C THR A 584 -39.55 -30.63 25.31
N HIS A 585 -39.22 -29.48 24.69
CA HIS A 585 -38.81 -29.41 23.28
C HIS A 585 -37.69 -28.39 23.03
N GLY A 586 -36.93 -28.61 21.95
CA GLY A 586 -35.90 -27.70 21.44
C GLY A 586 -34.48 -28.01 21.94
N PRO A 587 -33.48 -27.17 21.63
CA PRO A 587 -32.07 -27.49 21.88
C PRO A 587 -31.77 -27.71 23.38
N LEU A 588 -31.06 -28.77 23.70
CA LEU A 588 -30.73 -29.12 25.08
C LEU A 588 -29.85 -28.05 25.74
N PHE A 589 -28.76 -27.68 25.07
CA PHE A 589 -27.82 -26.66 25.54
C PHE A 589 -28.03 -25.35 24.79
N LEU A 590 -28.46 -24.32 25.51
CA LEU A 590 -28.75 -22.99 24.97
C LEU A 590 -27.61 -22.02 25.23
N ALA A 591 -27.42 -21.03 24.34
CA ALA A 591 -26.55 -19.89 24.56
C ALA A 591 -27.16 -18.90 25.59
N ASP A 592 -26.32 -18.07 26.22
CA ASP A 592 -26.78 -17.13 27.28
C ASP A 592 -27.67 -15.99 26.75
N ARG A 593 -27.51 -15.65 25.47
CA ARG A 593 -28.17 -14.50 24.83
C ARG A 593 -29.02 -14.95 23.65
N ARG A 594 -30.13 -14.23 23.43
CA ARG A 594 -30.92 -14.35 22.20
C ARG A 594 -30.09 -13.89 20.99
N PRO A 595 -30.26 -14.52 19.82
CA PRO A 595 -29.62 -14.03 18.60
C PRO A 595 -30.13 -12.62 18.25
N GLY A 596 -29.24 -11.77 17.73
CA GLY A 596 -29.62 -10.45 17.24
C GLY A 596 -30.34 -10.52 15.88
N PRO A 597 -31.08 -9.47 15.48
CA PRO A 597 -31.97 -9.49 14.31
C PRO A 597 -31.27 -9.76 12.97
N ALA A 598 -29.97 -9.49 12.86
CA ALA A 598 -29.19 -9.73 11.64
C ALA A 598 -28.68 -11.19 11.49
N ARG A 599 -28.88 -12.06 12.49
CA ARG A 599 -28.38 -13.45 12.49
C ARG A 599 -29.38 -14.38 13.17
N THR A 600 -30.56 -14.51 12.58
CA THR A 600 -31.58 -15.47 13.03
C THR A 600 -31.15 -16.88 12.61
N PRO A 601 -30.85 -17.80 13.54
CA PRO A 601 -30.53 -19.17 13.21
C PRO A 601 -31.79 -19.92 12.72
N ALA A 602 -31.60 -21.12 12.16
CA ALA A 602 -32.71 -21.95 11.71
C ALA A 602 -33.70 -22.21 12.86
N PRO A 603 -35.02 -22.37 12.57
CA PRO A 603 -36.03 -22.62 13.60
C PRO A 603 -35.68 -23.80 14.52
N ALA A 604 -35.07 -24.87 13.99
CA ALA A 604 -34.63 -26.04 14.74
C ALA A 604 -33.49 -25.79 15.74
N ASP A 605 -32.79 -24.65 15.62
CA ASP A 605 -31.72 -24.23 16.53
C ASP A 605 -32.17 -23.15 17.53
N LEU A 606 -33.47 -22.85 17.58
CA LEU A 606 -34.07 -21.92 18.53
C LEU A 606 -34.88 -22.66 19.58
N CYS A 607 -34.70 -22.29 20.84
CA CYS A 607 -35.60 -22.73 21.89
C CYS A 607 -36.94 -22.01 21.74
N PRO A 608 -38.07 -22.75 21.60
CA PRO A 608 -39.38 -22.15 21.39
C PRO A 608 -39.82 -21.29 22.59
N GLU A 609 -39.44 -21.69 23.81
CA GLU A 609 -39.86 -21.01 25.04
C GLU A 609 -39.00 -19.75 25.34
N THR A 610 -37.68 -19.85 25.16
CA THR A 610 -36.77 -18.78 25.59
C THR A 610 -36.31 -17.88 24.45
N GLY A 611 -36.48 -18.29 23.19
CA GLY A 611 -35.93 -17.63 22.01
C GLY A 611 -34.40 -17.63 21.94
N ARG A 612 -33.73 -18.36 22.83
CA ARG A 612 -32.26 -18.51 22.83
C ARG A 612 -31.86 -19.56 21.82
N ARG A 613 -30.71 -19.37 21.19
CA ARG A 613 -30.16 -20.30 20.20
C ARG A 613 -29.41 -21.46 20.85
N ARG A 614 -29.25 -22.56 20.12
CA ARG A 614 -28.34 -23.67 20.45
C ARG A 614 -26.91 -23.17 20.73
N LEU A 615 -26.27 -23.76 21.72
CA LEU A 615 -24.87 -23.49 22.05
C LEU A 615 -23.95 -24.02 20.94
N SER A 616 -23.21 -23.12 20.29
CA SER A 616 -22.23 -23.48 19.26
C SER A 616 -21.01 -24.18 19.85
N TYR A 617 -20.40 -25.08 19.08
CA TYR A 617 -19.15 -25.77 19.45
C TYR A 617 -18.03 -24.80 19.84
N GLU A 618 -17.84 -23.70 19.10
CA GLU A 618 -16.79 -22.72 19.36
C GLU A 618 -16.96 -22.05 20.73
N ARG A 619 -18.21 -21.70 21.08
CA ARG A 619 -18.52 -21.12 22.38
C ARG A 619 -18.35 -22.14 23.50
N ALA A 620 -18.79 -23.38 23.31
CA ALA A 620 -18.62 -24.45 24.28
C ALA A 620 -17.13 -24.74 24.53
N GLU A 621 -16.30 -24.78 23.47
CA GLU A 621 -14.86 -25.00 23.58
C GLU A 621 -14.14 -23.82 24.24
N HIS A 622 -14.54 -22.59 23.94
CA HIS A 622 -13.99 -21.41 24.60
C HIS A 622 -14.27 -21.41 26.11
N LEU A 623 -15.52 -21.68 26.51
CA LEU A 623 -15.90 -21.75 27.92
C LEU A 623 -15.13 -22.86 28.66
N PHE A 624 -14.96 -24.01 28.01
CA PHE A 624 -14.22 -25.12 28.59
C PHE A 624 -12.73 -24.81 28.78
N LYS A 625 -12.08 -24.19 27.78
CA LYS A 625 -10.68 -23.73 27.89
C LYS A 625 -10.53 -22.70 29.00
N GLN A 626 -11.45 -21.74 29.10
CA GLN A 626 -11.41 -20.70 30.12
C GLN A 626 -11.54 -21.31 31.53
N ALA A 627 -12.50 -22.20 31.75
CA ALA A 627 -12.73 -22.83 33.05
C ALA A 627 -11.61 -23.78 33.47
N THR A 628 -10.94 -24.42 32.51
CA THR A 628 -9.85 -25.37 32.79
C THR A 628 -8.46 -24.77 32.73
N ARG A 629 -8.33 -23.46 32.48
CA ARG A 629 -7.03 -22.79 32.32
C ARG A 629 -6.12 -22.98 33.52
N ALA A 630 -6.67 -22.91 34.74
CA ALA A 630 -5.93 -23.13 35.98
C ALA A 630 -5.61 -24.60 36.27
N LEU A 631 -6.29 -25.54 35.59
CA LEU A 631 -6.11 -26.99 35.74
C LEU A 631 -5.14 -27.56 34.69
N ASP A 632 -4.80 -26.78 33.66
CA ASP A 632 -3.84 -27.13 32.61
C ASP A 632 -2.44 -26.63 33.00
N PRO A 633 -1.44 -27.52 33.19
CA PRO A 633 -0.07 -27.12 33.47
C PRO A 633 0.55 -26.19 32.42
N ALA A 634 0.08 -26.27 31.17
CA ALA A 634 0.54 -25.39 30.10
C ALA A 634 -0.15 -24.01 30.13
N GLY A 635 -1.14 -23.80 31.00
CA GLY A 635 -1.86 -22.53 31.16
C GLY A 635 -2.76 -22.15 29.97
N ASN A 636 -2.99 -23.07 29.04
CA ASN A 636 -3.75 -22.85 27.80
C ASN A 636 -5.21 -23.31 27.91
N GLY A 637 -5.49 -24.18 28.88
CA GLY A 637 -6.80 -24.82 29.07
C GLY A 637 -6.99 -26.01 28.13
N TYR A 638 -7.81 -26.97 28.57
CA TYR A 638 -8.08 -28.18 27.80
C TYR A 638 -9.11 -27.94 26.69
N THR A 639 -9.02 -28.73 25.63
CA THR A 639 -10.04 -28.79 24.57
C THR A 639 -11.13 -29.80 24.89
N LEU A 640 -12.34 -29.64 24.35
CA LEU A 640 -13.44 -30.61 24.54
C LEU A 640 -13.06 -32.03 24.07
N ARG A 641 -12.11 -32.15 23.14
CA ARG A 641 -11.60 -33.45 22.66
C ARG A 641 -10.83 -34.23 23.72
N GLN A 642 -10.22 -33.53 24.68
CA GLN A 642 -9.44 -34.12 25.76
C GLN A 642 -10.31 -34.62 26.93
N LEU A 643 -11.59 -34.28 26.91
CA LEU A 643 -12.56 -34.67 27.93
C LEU A 643 -12.95 -36.17 27.84
N LYS A 644 -12.58 -36.86 26.76
CA LYS A 644 -12.90 -38.28 26.58
C LYS A 644 -12.17 -39.16 27.61
N PRO A 645 -12.79 -40.24 28.12
CA PRO A 645 -12.15 -41.16 29.04
C PRO A 645 -10.86 -41.76 28.46
N ALA A 646 -9.86 -41.96 29.31
CA ALA A 646 -8.63 -42.64 28.93
C ALA A 646 -8.95 -44.06 28.43
N GLY A 647 -8.58 -44.40 27.19
CA GLY A 647 -8.76 -45.72 26.59
C GLY A 647 -9.74 -45.80 25.41
N GLN A 648 -10.63 -44.84 25.20
CA GLN A 648 -11.47 -44.77 24.00
C GLN A 648 -10.88 -43.80 22.99
N THR A 649 -9.99 -44.31 22.13
CA THR A 649 -9.42 -43.55 21.02
C THR A 649 -10.13 -43.97 19.74
N LEU A 650 -10.98 -43.09 19.21
CA LEU A 650 -11.46 -43.23 17.85
C LEU A 650 -10.27 -43.09 16.90
N SER A 651 -9.92 -44.18 16.22
CA SER A 651 -9.22 -44.09 14.94
C SER A 651 -10.08 -43.23 14.01
N GLN A 652 -9.47 -42.24 13.36
CA GLN A 652 -10.15 -41.43 12.35
C GLN A 652 -10.48 -42.34 11.16
N GLN A 653 -11.77 -42.55 10.88
CA GLN A 653 -12.25 -42.69 9.50
C GLN A 653 -12.61 -41.30 9.00
#